data_AF-A0AAJ0CKT9-F1
#
_entry.id   AF-A0AAJ0CKT9-F1
#
_cell.length_a   1.000
_cell.length_b   1.000
_cell.length_c   1.000
_cell.angle_alpha   90.00
_cell.angle_beta   90.00
_cell.angle_gamma   90.00
#
_symmetry.space_group_name_H-M   'P 1'
#
loop_
_entity.id
_entity.type
_entity.pdbx_description
1 polymer ?
#
loop_
_entity_poly.entity_id
_entity_poly.type
_entity_poly.pdbx_seq_one_letter_code
_entity_poly.pdbx_strand_id
1 'polypeptide(L)'
;MGEIKPEARETDNEGARIPFKTQSTNDAQPPQKEGFTFRIRGVPLDWENEQLQQCLAEQLHASPTCRSLAPEFHGRSSTGTASFRNLHGPLQPSQNDRPAKISLLATMGKTPRQTILTVDDGFHGITTLFAPPPQDHKVDIIALSGLGGHAFGSFKERGGENMWLRDSLPYDITEDGVDKPFARVMVYGYESRVAQSDNTQSLEDIATAFHSSILPLASPTTPKPILFVAHSLGGLIVKQTIITSSSQKPWRIKNWHERCMVPCFLEFLMLDKTGEWKMKGPCAVLVAKPSATHCCRGKPGIENTCAIDRTHSDTVKFRPQDPEYDKVIVRIKHLARRALSSYVLSQSTIAQGTSEEHWLVPFGRNKGFVGREGILEELLEIIPPSKVKNNCQRTAVEGLGGVGKTQIALEAAFLMREQYPACSIFWVSAVDASSFENGFRQIGQQLQVEGINQDKADVRFLVKMALSGSSDDWLLIIDNADDVEQLCGSAAVRDCLPFSRNGSVLFTTRNHVAVSKLRILSSNVIHVSEMSKDEAIDLFKASLGTSWINDIETARDLLDFFAYLPLAIKQASAYMYQTGMSMKRYLELCQSSDRTFVTLLGKEFEDQGWYEGTRNPVTTTWLISFRQISRDNKLAAQILQFMAFLAESTARRRK
;
A
#
# COMPACT_ATOMS: atom_id res chain seq x y z
N MET A 1 -57.82 -28.20 35.31
CA MET A 1 -57.80 -27.23 36.43
C MET A 1 -56.78 -26.16 36.07
N GLY A 2 -57.06 -24.86 36.05
CA GLY A 2 -58.29 -24.16 35.65
C GLY A 2 -57.93 -23.18 34.50
N GLU A 3 -58.76 -22.27 34.01
CA GLU A 3 -60.14 -21.88 34.35
C GLU A 3 -60.97 -21.64 33.07
N ILE A 4 -62.18 -21.08 33.17
CA ILE A 4 -63.19 -21.02 32.09
C ILE A 4 -63.57 -19.56 31.78
N LYS A 5 -63.90 -19.27 30.51
CA LYS A 5 -64.53 -18.04 29.97
C LYS A 5 -65.89 -17.71 30.65
N PRO A 6 -66.50 -16.50 30.56
CA PRO A 6 -66.59 -15.60 29.38
C PRO A 6 -66.42 -14.08 29.74
N GLU A 7 -66.93 -13.01 29.07
CA GLU A 7 -67.92 -12.84 27.98
C GLU A 7 -67.77 -11.50 27.17
N ALA A 8 -68.64 -11.33 26.17
CA ALA A 8 -68.81 -10.35 25.10
C ALA A 8 -68.99 -8.83 25.37
N ARG A 9 -68.64 -8.04 24.32
CA ARG A 9 -69.36 -6.94 23.61
C ARG A 9 -68.44 -6.38 22.50
N GLU A 10 -68.81 -6.10 21.25
CA GLU A 10 -69.83 -5.17 20.69
C GLU A 10 -69.58 -3.69 21.06
N THR A 11 -69.43 -2.72 20.13
CA THR A 11 -69.64 -2.70 18.65
C THR A 11 -68.59 -1.82 17.91
N ASP A 12 -68.60 -1.90 16.56
CA ASP A 12 -68.17 -0.88 15.55
C ASP A 12 -66.70 -0.38 15.51
N ASN A 13 -66.16 0.16 14.41
CA ASN A 13 -66.78 0.52 13.12
C ASN A 13 -65.92 0.13 11.88
N GLU A 14 -66.53 0.30 10.70
CA GLU A 14 -66.08 0.22 9.29
C GLU A 14 -64.56 0.29 8.94
N GLY A 15 -64.09 -0.28 7.83
CA GLY A 15 -64.85 -0.71 6.64
C GLY A 15 -64.14 -1.71 5.71
N ALA A 16 -64.82 -2.07 4.62
CA ALA A 16 -64.60 -3.32 3.89
C ALA A 16 -63.62 -3.27 2.69
N ARG A 17 -63.31 -4.48 2.19
CA ARG A 17 -62.35 -4.81 1.11
C ARG A 17 -62.96 -4.68 -0.31
N ILE A 18 -62.11 -4.23 -1.27
CA ILE A 18 -62.05 -4.68 -2.70
C ILE A 18 -63.27 -4.28 -3.60
N PRO A 19 -63.13 -4.07 -4.93
CA PRO A 19 -62.01 -3.57 -5.76
C PRO A 19 -62.40 -2.30 -6.56
N PHE A 20 -61.48 -1.71 -7.34
CA PHE A 20 -61.89 -0.96 -8.54
C PHE A 20 -60.94 -1.18 -9.75
N LYS A 21 -61.52 -1.16 -10.95
CA LYS A 21 -60.79 -1.21 -12.23
C LYS A 21 -60.44 0.20 -12.72
N THR A 22 -59.39 0.25 -13.53
CA THR A 22 -58.94 1.38 -14.36
C THR A 22 -60.03 2.32 -14.87
N GLN A 23 -59.84 3.61 -14.62
CA GLN A 23 -60.21 4.69 -15.55
C GLN A 23 -58.97 5.56 -15.82
N SER A 24 -58.91 6.16 -17.01
CA SER A 24 -57.77 6.97 -17.47
C SER A 24 -58.04 8.46 -17.31
N THR A 25 -57.14 9.17 -16.64
CA THR A 25 -57.04 10.64 -16.71
C THR A 25 -55.68 11.00 -17.31
N ASN A 26 -55.68 11.38 -18.59
CA ASN A 26 -54.51 11.97 -19.23
C ASN A 26 -54.34 13.40 -18.72
N ASP A 27 -53.40 13.62 -17.79
CA ASP A 27 -52.84 14.96 -17.51
C ASP A 27 -51.37 14.88 -17.03
N ALA A 28 -50.66 13.86 -17.51
CA ALA A 28 -49.19 13.86 -17.44
C ALA A 28 -48.66 14.79 -18.52
N GLN A 29 -48.10 15.94 -18.13
CA GLN A 29 -47.27 16.75 -19.03
C GLN A 29 -46.19 15.85 -19.66
N PRO A 30 -45.88 15.98 -20.96
CA PRO A 30 -44.80 15.21 -21.56
C PRO A 30 -43.49 15.50 -20.81
N PRO A 31 -42.68 14.47 -20.50
CA PRO A 31 -41.48 14.65 -19.69
C PRO A 31 -40.58 15.69 -20.36
N GLN A 32 -40.25 16.75 -19.61
CA GLN A 32 -39.36 17.81 -20.09
C GLN A 32 -38.04 17.15 -20.50
N LYS A 33 -37.60 17.37 -21.74
CA LYS A 33 -36.37 16.76 -22.27
C LYS A 33 -35.20 17.11 -21.34
N GLU A 34 -34.53 16.10 -20.81
CA GLU A 34 -33.39 16.30 -19.91
C GLU A 34 -32.33 17.17 -20.59
N GLY A 35 -31.90 18.24 -19.92
CA GLY A 35 -30.80 19.06 -20.42
C GLY A 35 -29.49 18.29 -20.40
N PHE A 36 -28.80 18.25 -21.54
CA PHE A 36 -27.48 17.63 -21.65
C PHE A 36 -26.43 18.52 -20.99
N THR A 37 -25.67 17.95 -20.04
CA THR A 37 -24.62 18.66 -19.30
C THR A 37 -23.25 18.38 -19.90
N PHE A 38 -22.54 19.43 -20.29
CA PHE A 38 -21.20 19.39 -20.86
C PHE A 38 -20.18 19.96 -19.87
N ARG A 39 -18.93 19.50 -19.98
CA ARG A 39 -17.74 20.08 -19.38
C ARG A 39 -17.16 21.14 -20.30
N ILE A 40 -16.70 22.26 -19.75
CA ILE A 40 -16.01 23.31 -20.49
C ILE A 40 -14.67 23.58 -19.83
N ARG A 41 -13.57 23.38 -20.57
CA ARG A 41 -12.18 23.45 -20.08
C ARG A 41 -11.41 24.57 -20.76
N GLY A 42 -10.34 25.05 -20.11
CA GLY A 42 -9.52 26.13 -20.64
C GLY A 42 -10.14 27.52 -20.44
N VAL A 43 -11.12 27.65 -19.55
CA VAL A 43 -11.72 28.94 -19.20
C VAL A 43 -10.67 29.79 -18.47
N PRO A 44 -10.53 31.10 -18.75
CA PRO A 44 -9.62 31.96 -17.99
C PRO A 44 -9.91 31.98 -16.49
N LEU A 45 -8.89 32.28 -15.67
CA LEU A 45 -9.00 32.33 -14.21
C LEU A 45 -9.70 33.61 -13.71
N ASP A 46 -9.76 34.65 -14.54
CA ASP A 46 -10.45 35.92 -14.31
C ASP A 46 -11.90 35.95 -14.82
N TRP A 47 -12.42 34.79 -15.26
CA TRP A 47 -13.80 34.64 -15.73
C TRP A 47 -14.75 34.12 -14.65
N GLU A 48 -15.96 34.67 -14.63
CA GLU A 48 -17.08 34.24 -13.79
C GLU A 48 -18.13 33.44 -14.58
N ASN A 49 -19.07 32.77 -13.90
CA ASN A 49 -20.09 31.93 -14.53
C ASN A 49 -20.93 32.69 -15.58
N GLU A 50 -21.19 33.98 -15.34
CA GLU A 50 -22.01 34.83 -16.21
C GLU A 50 -21.31 35.11 -17.55
N GLN A 51 -20.01 35.38 -17.52
CA GLN A 51 -19.17 35.62 -18.72
C GLN A 51 -18.99 34.32 -19.52
N LEU A 52 -18.81 33.18 -18.84
CA LEU A 52 -18.81 31.87 -19.48
C LEU A 52 -20.17 31.57 -20.14
N GLN A 53 -21.28 31.83 -19.45
CA GLN A 53 -22.62 31.61 -19.96
C GLN A 53 -22.93 32.49 -21.17
N GLN A 54 -22.55 33.77 -21.14
CA GLN A 54 -22.67 34.69 -22.26
C GLN A 54 -21.85 34.20 -23.46
N CYS A 55 -20.56 33.88 -23.27
CA CYS A 55 -19.69 33.41 -24.36
C CYS A 55 -20.22 32.11 -25.01
N LEU A 56 -20.72 31.17 -24.20
CA LEU A 56 -21.34 29.95 -24.72
C LEU A 56 -22.68 30.21 -25.43
N ALA A 57 -23.50 31.15 -24.94
CA ALA A 57 -24.76 31.51 -25.58
C ALA A 57 -24.53 32.18 -26.96
N GLU A 58 -23.57 33.10 -27.03
CA GLU A 58 -23.18 33.81 -28.25
C GLU A 58 -22.63 32.84 -29.31
N GLN A 59 -21.66 31.99 -28.95
CA GLN A 59 -20.96 31.13 -29.92
C GLN A 59 -21.70 29.84 -30.30
N LEU A 60 -22.67 29.41 -29.50
CA LEU A 60 -23.46 28.18 -29.76
C LEU A 60 -24.91 28.48 -30.14
N HIS A 61 -25.31 29.75 -30.17
CA HIS A 61 -26.67 30.23 -30.46
C HIS A 61 -27.74 29.48 -29.64
N ALA A 62 -27.45 29.30 -28.35
CA ALA A 62 -28.21 28.46 -27.44
C ALA A 62 -28.42 29.15 -26.08
N SER A 63 -29.20 28.54 -25.20
CA SER A 63 -29.41 29.00 -23.82
C SER A 63 -28.76 28.02 -22.83
N PRO A 64 -27.43 28.08 -22.62
CA PRO A 64 -26.75 27.34 -21.57
C PRO A 64 -27.15 27.81 -20.18
N THR A 65 -27.15 26.90 -19.21
CA THR A 65 -27.15 27.21 -17.78
C THR A 65 -25.83 26.74 -17.18
N CYS A 66 -24.94 27.67 -16.85
CA CYS A 66 -23.67 27.38 -16.18
C CYS A 66 -23.93 27.16 -14.68
N ARG A 67 -23.62 25.96 -14.18
CA ARG A 67 -23.87 25.56 -12.77
C ARG A 67 -22.60 25.43 -11.94
N SER A 68 -21.43 25.42 -12.56
CA SER A 68 -20.16 25.56 -11.86
C SER A 68 -19.08 26.13 -12.77
N LEU A 69 -18.11 26.80 -12.15
CA LEU A 69 -16.83 27.19 -12.72
C LEU A 69 -15.81 27.15 -11.58
N ALA A 70 -14.78 26.32 -11.72
CA ALA A 70 -13.80 26.06 -10.66
C ALA A 70 -12.36 26.05 -11.22
N PRO A 71 -11.40 26.75 -10.59
CA PRO A 71 -9.98 26.68 -10.94
C PRO A 71 -9.47 25.24 -10.95
N GLU A 72 -8.82 24.85 -12.04
CA GLU A 72 -8.22 23.51 -12.18
C GLU A 72 -6.97 23.39 -11.31
N PHE A 73 -6.68 22.17 -10.86
CA PHE A 73 -5.64 21.92 -9.85
C PHE A 73 -4.22 22.34 -10.23
N HIS A 74 -3.95 22.54 -11.52
CA HIS A 74 -2.66 23.05 -12.04
C HIS A 74 -2.60 24.59 -12.13
N GLY A 75 -3.66 25.31 -11.76
CA GLY A 75 -3.65 26.78 -11.62
C GLY A 75 -3.38 27.57 -12.91
N ARG A 76 -3.90 27.11 -14.06
CA ARG A 76 -3.73 27.79 -15.37
C ARG A 76 -5.02 28.16 -16.08
N SER A 77 -6.10 27.46 -15.75
CA SER A 77 -7.44 27.63 -16.28
C SER A 77 -8.46 27.17 -15.24
N SER A 78 -9.70 27.59 -15.42
CA SER A 78 -10.87 27.05 -14.76
C SER A 78 -11.59 26.06 -15.69
N THR A 79 -12.31 25.14 -15.07
CA THR A 79 -13.24 24.23 -15.76
C THR A 79 -14.64 24.39 -15.18
N GLY A 80 -15.65 24.41 -16.04
CA GLY A 80 -17.04 24.60 -15.66
C GLY A 80 -17.97 23.51 -16.20
N THR A 81 -19.22 23.54 -15.73
CA THR A 81 -20.30 22.69 -16.24
C THR A 81 -21.48 23.53 -16.71
N ALA A 82 -21.87 23.36 -17.98
CA ALA A 82 -23.05 24.01 -18.56
C ALA A 82 -24.06 22.96 -19.04
N SER A 83 -25.34 23.19 -18.75
CA SER A 83 -26.44 22.33 -19.23
C SER A 83 -27.23 23.05 -20.31
N PHE A 84 -27.58 22.35 -21.38
CA PHE A 84 -28.31 22.91 -22.53
C PHE A 84 -29.60 22.12 -22.74
N ARG A 85 -30.74 22.82 -22.86
CA ARG A 85 -32.06 22.19 -23.06
C ARG A 85 -32.43 22.00 -24.54
N ASN A 86 -31.99 22.93 -25.39
CA ASN A 86 -32.11 22.86 -26.85
C ASN A 86 -30.71 23.01 -27.46
N LEU A 87 -30.19 21.96 -28.10
CA LEU A 87 -28.93 21.99 -28.85
C LEU A 87 -29.19 21.70 -30.33
N HIS A 88 -28.58 22.52 -31.17
CA HIS A 88 -28.63 22.42 -32.63
C HIS A 88 -27.18 22.43 -33.17
N GLY A 89 -26.93 21.75 -34.29
CA GLY A 89 -25.59 21.67 -34.88
C GLY A 89 -24.64 20.67 -34.18
N PRO A 90 -23.32 20.93 -34.17
CA PRO A 90 -22.28 19.92 -33.93
C PRO A 90 -22.12 19.45 -32.46
N LEU A 91 -22.96 19.94 -31.54
CA LEU A 91 -23.00 19.54 -30.13
C LEU A 91 -24.08 18.51 -29.79
N GLN A 92 -24.66 17.84 -30.78
CA GLN A 92 -25.53 16.69 -30.49
C GLN A 92 -24.72 15.58 -29.80
N PRO A 93 -25.19 15.02 -28.67
CA PRO A 93 -24.59 13.83 -28.07
C PRO A 93 -24.55 12.71 -29.11
N SER A 94 -23.40 12.06 -29.29
CA SER A 94 -23.18 11.28 -30.50
C SER A 94 -24.03 10.01 -30.56
N GLN A 95 -24.49 9.68 -31.77
CA GLN A 95 -25.12 8.39 -32.08
C GLN A 95 -24.08 7.28 -32.36
N ASN A 96 -22.79 7.63 -32.43
CA ASN A 96 -21.70 6.78 -32.94
C ASN A 96 -20.50 6.72 -31.95
N ASP A 97 -20.77 6.49 -30.66
CA ASP A 97 -19.79 6.13 -29.62
C ASP A 97 -18.47 6.92 -29.58
N ARG A 98 -18.54 8.25 -29.78
CA ARG A 98 -17.42 9.17 -29.51
C ARG A 98 -17.91 10.42 -28.77
N PRO A 99 -17.26 10.87 -27.70
CA PRO A 99 -17.69 12.07 -26.98
C PRO A 99 -17.68 13.29 -27.92
N ALA A 100 -18.78 14.04 -27.93
CA ALA A 100 -18.87 15.29 -28.67
C ALA A 100 -17.82 16.27 -28.11
N LYS A 101 -16.96 16.81 -28.98
CA LYS A 101 -15.90 17.74 -28.59
C LYS A 101 -15.75 18.86 -29.61
N ILE A 102 -15.80 20.11 -29.15
CA ILE A 102 -15.51 21.29 -29.96
C ILE A 102 -14.48 22.19 -29.28
N SER A 103 -13.83 23.03 -30.09
CA SER A 103 -12.93 24.10 -29.66
C SER A 103 -13.55 25.45 -30.04
N LEU A 104 -13.75 26.33 -29.07
CA LEU A 104 -14.34 27.66 -29.23
C LEU A 104 -13.29 28.75 -29.00
N LEU A 105 -13.29 29.82 -29.82
CA LEU A 105 -12.37 30.94 -29.70
C LEU A 105 -12.99 32.05 -28.84
N ALA A 106 -12.69 32.03 -27.55
CA ALA A 106 -13.13 33.03 -26.59
C ALA A 106 -12.33 34.34 -26.70
N THR A 107 -13.05 35.47 -26.72
CA THR A 107 -12.50 36.83 -26.62
C THR A 107 -13.44 37.69 -25.78
N MET A 108 -13.29 37.60 -24.45
CA MET A 108 -14.01 38.42 -23.45
C MET A 108 -13.07 38.74 -22.28
N GLY A 109 -13.22 39.93 -21.71
CA GLY A 109 -12.41 40.44 -20.58
C GLY A 109 -11.62 41.70 -20.92
N LYS A 110 -10.90 42.25 -19.92
CA LYS A 110 -10.14 43.51 -20.05
C LYS A 110 -8.82 43.39 -20.83
N THR A 111 -8.46 42.19 -21.33
CA THR A 111 -7.25 41.98 -22.14
C THR A 111 -7.56 41.16 -23.41
N PRO A 112 -6.97 41.49 -24.58
CA PRO A 112 -7.34 40.91 -25.87
C PRO A 112 -6.67 39.55 -26.14
N ARG A 113 -6.69 38.62 -25.17
CA ARG A 113 -6.12 37.27 -25.32
C ARG A 113 -7.18 36.29 -25.82
N GLN A 114 -7.09 35.94 -27.11
CA GLN A 114 -7.82 34.78 -27.65
C GLN A 114 -7.48 33.53 -26.85
N THR A 115 -8.51 32.85 -26.35
CA THR A 115 -8.39 31.62 -25.54
C THR A 115 -9.22 30.51 -26.17
N ILE A 116 -8.74 29.27 -26.15
CA ILE A 116 -9.46 28.13 -26.73
C ILE A 116 -10.21 27.40 -25.61
N LEU A 117 -11.55 27.54 -25.58
CA LEU A 117 -12.40 26.75 -24.69
C LEU A 117 -12.66 25.38 -25.34
N THR A 118 -12.46 24.30 -24.60
CA THR A 118 -12.84 22.94 -25.02
C THR A 118 -14.16 22.56 -24.37
N VAL A 119 -15.21 22.36 -25.16
CA VAL A 119 -16.49 21.81 -24.68
C VAL A 119 -16.52 20.30 -24.97
N ASP A 120 -16.75 19.46 -23.97
CA ASP A 120 -16.91 18.01 -24.14
C ASP A 120 -17.98 17.37 -23.22
N ASP A 121 -18.66 16.32 -23.71
CA ASP A 121 -19.75 15.62 -23.01
C ASP A 121 -19.31 14.39 -22.19
N GLY A 122 -18.13 13.82 -22.47
CA GLY A 122 -17.66 12.56 -21.88
C GLY A 122 -16.87 12.67 -20.57
N PHE A 123 -16.45 13.87 -20.16
CA PHE A 123 -15.76 14.13 -18.88
C PHE A 123 -14.44 13.34 -18.64
N HIS A 124 -13.83 12.74 -19.67
CA HIS A 124 -12.59 11.94 -19.54
C HIS A 124 -11.42 12.75 -18.94
N GLY A 125 -10.63 12.12 -18.07
CA GLY A 125 -9.62 12.76 -17.21
C GLY A 125 -10.23 13.37 -15.94
N ILE A 126 -9.43 14.13 -15.18
CA ILE A 126 -9.92 14.88 -14.02
C ILE A 126 -10.81 16.04 -14.48
N THR A 127 -11.89 16.29 -13.73
CA THR A 127 -12.75 17.46 -13.86
C THR A 127 -12.98 18.05 -12.47
N THR A 128 -12.58 19.31 -12.26
CA THR A 128 -12.89 20.04 -11.02
C THR A 128 -14.34 20.52 -11.08
N LEU A 129 -15.15 20.15 -10.10
CA LEU A 129 -16.56 20.55 -9.98
C LEU A 129 -16.72 21.77 -9.08
N PHE A 130 -15.92 21.83 -8.02
CA PHE A 130 -15.86 22.92 -7.05
C PHE A 130 -14.43 23.03 -6.50
N ALA A 131 -13.95 24.25 -6.26
CA ALA A 131 -12.72 24.51 -5.52
C ALA A 131 -12.97 25.64 -4.51
N PRO A 132 -12.70 25.43 -3.20
CA PRO A 132 -12.78 26.50 -2.21
C PRO A 132 -11.60 27.47 -2.38
N PRO A 133 -11.66 28.67 -1.76
CA PRO A 133 -10.57 29.63 -1.81
C PRO A 133 -9.23 29.03 -1.36
N PRO A 134 -8.07 29.45 -1.91
CA PRO A 134 -6.79 28.79 -1.66
C PRO A 134 -6.38 28.66 -0.18
N GLN A 135 -6.76 29.64 0.65
CA GLN A 135 -6.52 29.66 2.09
C GLN A 135 -7.47 28.75 2.90
N ASP A 136 -8.71 28.56 2.43
CA ASP A 136 -9.72 27.72 3.09
C ASP A 136 -9.66 26.26 2.59
N HIS A 137 -8.98 25.99 1.46
CA HIS A 137 -8.77 24.65 0.91
C HIS A 137 -7.89 23.76 1.83
N LYS A 138 -8.45 22.68 2.39
CA LYS A 138 -7.73 21.72 3.26
C LYS A 138 -7.76 20.26 2.78
N VAL A 139 -8.74 19.84 1.96
CA VAL A 139 -8.90 18.45 1.49
C VAL A 139 -9.21 18.38 -0.01
N ASP A 140 -8.67 17.38 -0.70
CA ASP A 140 -9.11 16.99 -2.05
C ASP A 140 -10.12 15.82 -1.98
N ILE A 141 -11.17 15.85 -2.80
CA ILE A 141 -12.13 14.75 -2.96
C ILE A 141 -12.23 14.38 -4.44
N ILE A 142 -12.00 13.11 -4.78
CA ILE A 142 -12.02 12.61 -6.16
C ILE A 142 -13.02 11.46 -6.25
N ALA A 143 -14.03 11.60 -7.11
CA ALA A 143 -15.06 10.59 -7.32
C ALA A 143 -14.87 9.80 -8.62
N LEU A 144 -15.13 8.48 -8.58
CA LEU A 144 -14.96 7.56 -9.70
C LEU A 144 -16.23 6.71 -9.91
N SER A 145 -16.71 6.71 -11.15
CA SER A 145 -17.87 5.92 -11.60
C SER A 145 -17.56 4.43 -11.78
N GLY A 146 -18.63 3.65 -11.95
CA GLY A 146 -18.57 2.20 -12.20
C GLY A 146 -18.42 1.81 -13.67
N LEU A 147 -18.43 0.50 -13.93
CA LEU A 147 -18.48 -0.07 -15.27
C LEU A 147 -19.70 0.46 -16.04
N GLY A 148 -19.52 0.89 -17.29
CA GLY A 148 -20.53 1.55 -18.11
C GLY A 148 -21.02 2.91 -17.60
N GLY A 149 -20.48 3.42 -16.50
CA GLY A 149 -20.93 4.65 -15.84
C GLY A 149 -20.24 5.89 -16.36
N HIS A 150 -21.01 6.86 -16.88
CA HIS A 150 -20.50 8.18 -17.23
C HIS A 150 -20.02 8.94 -15.97
N ALA A 151 -18.85 9.56 -16.01
CA ALA A 151 -18.20 10.20 -14.86
C ALA A 151 -19.05 11.26 -14.17
N PHE A 152 -19.70 12.15 -14.93
CA PHE A 152 -20.66 13.12 -14.37
C PHE A 152 -22.04 12.48 -14.15
N GLY A 153 -22.52 11.72 -15.13
CA GLY A 153 -23.88 11.16 -15.14
C GLY A 153 -24.15 10.08 -14.08
N SER A 154 -23.12 9.44 -13.52
CA SER A 154 -23.27 8.44 -12.46
C SER A 154 -23.77 9.05 -11.15
N PHE A 155 -23.25 10.23 -10.79
CA PHE A 155 -23.58 10.96 -9.56
C PHE A 155 -24.69 12.01 -9.74
N LYS A 156 -25.24 12.14 -10.95
CA LYS A 156 -26.44 12.93 -11.25
C LYS A 156 -27.70 12.14 -10.85
N GLU A 157 -28.72 12.81 -10.33
CA GLU A 157 -30.04 12.21 -10.07
C GLU A 157 -30.70 11.66 -11.35
N ARG A 158 -31.73 10.81 -11.23
CA ARG A 158 -32.58 10.43 -12.38
C ARG A 158 -33.73 11.43 -12.58
N GLY A 159 -33.91 11.91 -13.81
CA GLY A 159 -35.05 12.73 -14.21
C GLY A 159 -34.91 14.21 -13.87
N GLY A 160 -33.70 14.70 -13.56
CA GLY A 160 -33.48 16.05 -13.05
C GLY A 160 -32.13 16.65 -13.45
N GLU A 161 -31.64 17.61 -12.66
CA GLU A 161 -30.42 18.38 -12.93
C GLU A 161 -29.42 18.39 -11.76
N ASN A 162 -29.80 17.89 -10.57
CA ASN A 162 -28.95 17.78 -9.40
C ASN A 162 -27.82 16.76 -9.60
N MET A 163 -26.59 17.16 -9.27
CA MET A 163 -25.41 16.31 -9.23
C MET A 163 -24.70 16.62 -7.91
N TRP A 164 -24.92 15.77 -6.90
CA TRP A 164 -24.66 16.09 -5.50
C TRP A 164 -23.18 16.40 -5.18
N LEU A 165 -22.22 15.90 -5.97
CA LEU A 165 -20.80 16.24 -5.83
C LEU A 165 -20.50 17.71 -6.20
N ARG A 166 -21.31 18.31 -7.07
CA ARG A 166 -21.24 19.75 -7.44
C ARG A 166 -22.19 20.59 -6.59
N ASP A 167 -23.42 20.11 -6.41
CA ASP A 167 -24.55 20.92 -5.94
C ASP A 167 -24.81 20.86 -4.42
N SER A 168 -24.20 19.91 -3.69
CA SER A 168 -24.46 19.71 -2.26
C SER A 168 -23.17 19.50 -1.45
N LEU A 169 -22.36 18.53 -1.85
CA LEU A 169 -21.13 18.11 -1.16
C LEU A 169 -20.17 19.26 -0.78
N PRO A 170 -19.94 20.30 -1.61
CA PRO A 170 -19.09 21.41 -1.23
C PRO A 170 -19.61 22.20 -0.03
N TYR A 171 -20.92 22.46 0.00
CA TYR A 171 -21.60 23.26 1.01
C TYR A 171 -21.87 22.46 2.29
N ASP A 172 -21.79 21.15 2.22
CA ASP A 172 -21.84 20.26 3.37
C ASP A 172 -20.48 20.03 4.04
N ILE A 173 -19.36 20.08 3.30
CA ILE A 173 -18.01 19.86 3.86
C ILE A 173 -17.39 21.21 4.27
N THR A 174 -17.99 21.73 5.33
CA THR A 174 -17.70 23.03 5.94
C THR A 174 -16.96 22.92 7.27
N GLU A 175 -16.27 23.99 7.67
CA GLU A 175 -15.68 24.10 9.00
C GLU A 175 -16.74 24.32 10.08
N ASP A 176 -16.60 23.60 11.19
CA ASP A 176 -17.56 23.57 12.30
C ASP A 176 -17.80 24.96 12.89
N GLY A 177 -19.04 25.47 12.73
CA GLY A 177 -19.47 26.78 13.24
C GLY A 177 -19.09 27.98 12.36
N VAL A 178 -18.60 27.76 11.13
CA VAL A 178 -18.17 28.85 10.22
C VAL A 178 -18.76 28.74 8.80
N ASP A 179 -19.41 27.62 8.46
CA ASP A 179 -20.07 27.34 7.17
C ASP A 179 -19.20 27.59 5.91
N LYS A 180 -17.87 27.52 6.08
CA LYS A 180 -16.87 27.68 5.03
C LYS A 180 -16.49 26.34 4.39
N PRO A 181 -16.73 26.12 3.08
CA PRO A 181 -16.26 24.93 2.37
C PRO A 181 -14.74 24.80 2.41
N PHE A 182 -14.21 23.63 2.80
CA PHE A 182 -12.77 23.37 2.82
C PHE A 182 -12.29 22.29 1.83
N ALA A 183 -13.21 21.61 1.13
CA ALA A 183 -12.90 20.52 0.22
C ALA A 183 -12.99 20.93 -1.26
N ARG A 184 -11.93 20.69 -2.04
CA ARG A 184 -11.97 20.74 -3.52
C ARG A 184 -12.56 19.43 -4.03
N VAL A 185 -13.60 19.50 -4.86
CA VAL A 185 -14.32 18.31 -5.35
C VAL A 185 -14.10 18.11 -6.84
N MET A 186 -13.73 16.88 -7.20
CA MET A 186 -13.40 16.45 -8.56
C MET A 186 -14.10 15.14 -8.92
N VAL A 187 -14.35 14.92 -10.21
CA VAL A 187 -14.62 13.58 -10.78
C VAL A 187 -13.47 13.17 -11.71
N TYR A 188 -13.20 11.87 -11.82
CA TYR A 188 -12.30 11.31 -12.82
C TYR A 188 -13.07 10.43 -13.80
N GLY A 189 -13.04 10.79 -15.08
CA GLY A 189 -13.62 9.99 -16.16
C GLY A 189 -12.58 9.13 -16.89
N TYR A 190 -12.97 7.91 -17.21
CA TYR A 190 -12.20 6.93 -17.98
C TYR A 190 -13.17 6.18 -18.91
N GLU A 191 -12.63 5.50 -19.93
CA GLU A 191 -13.47 4.70 -20.82
C GLU A 191 -14.01 3.48 -20.07
N SER A 192 -15.33 3.39 -19.95
CA SER A 192 -16.01 2.43 -19.06
C SER A 192 -16.91 1.44 -19.80
N ARG A 193 -17.08 1.61 -21.13
CA ARG A 193 -17.88 0.72 -21.98
C ARG A 193 -17.03 -0.46 -22.46
N VAL A 194 -17.56 -1.68 -22.29
CA VAL A 194 -16.91 -2.95 -22.71
C VAL A 194 -17.51 -3.51 -24.01
N ALA A 195 -18.61 -2.93 -24.49
CA ALA A 195 -19.30 -3.40 -25.68
C ALA A 195 -18.62 -2.86 -26.95
N GLN A 196 -18.25 -3.78 -27.86
CA GLN A 196 -17.82 -3.50 -29.25
C GLN A 196 -16.54 -2.67 -29.45
N SER A 197 -15.76 -2.40 -28.41
CA SER A 197 -14.43 -1.79 -28.53
C SER A 197 -13.33 -2.84 -28.81
N ASP A 198 -12.58 -2.70 -29.89
CA ASP A 198 -11.36 -3.48 -30.18
C ASP A 198 -10.20 -3.23 -29.17
N ASN A 199 -10.43 -2.41 -28.15
CA ASN A 199 -9.44 -1.91 -27.20
C ASN A 199 -9.48 -2.71 -25.89
N THR A 200 -8.65 -3.74 -25.77
CA THR A 200 -8.53 -4.56 -24.55
C THR A 200 -7.72 -3.85 -23.45
N GLN A 201 -8.24 -2.74 -22.91
CA GLN A 201 -7.63 -2.07 -21.77
C GLN A 201 -7.74 -2.93 -20.50
N SER A 202 -6.63 -3.16 -19.81
CA SER A 202 -6.62 -3.86 -18.53
C SER A 202 -7.00 -2.91 -17.38
N LEU A 203 -7.34 -3.50 -16.22
CA LEU A 203 -7.51 -2.73 -14.97
C LEU A 203 -6.22 -1.97 -14.59
N GLU A 204 -5.04 -2.51 -14.97
CA GLU A 204 -3.74 -1.91 -14.67
C GLU A 204 -3.46 -0.70 -15.55
N ASP A 205 -3.87 -0.70 -16.81
CA ASP A 205 -3.78 0.46 -17.71
C ASP A 205 -4.62 1.62 -17.19
N ILE A 206 -5.88 1.34 -16.81
CA ILE A 206 -6.82 2.34 -16.28
C ILE A 206 -6.32 2.87 -14.93
N ALA A 207 -5.83 2.00 -14.05
CA ALA A 207 -5.22 2.39 -12.77
C ALA A 207 -3.93 3.20 -12.94
N THR A 208 -3.14 2.94 -13.97
CA THR A 208 -1.91 3.69 -14.30
C THR A 208 -2.23 5.06 -14.91
N ALA A 209 -3.25 5.15 -15.77
CA ALA A 209 -3.76 6.41 -16.30
C ALA A 209 -4.36 7.28 -15.18
N PHE A 210 -5.08 6.68 -14.23
CA PHE A 210 -5.61 7.38 -13.06
C PHE A 210 -4.48 7.87 -12.14
N HIS A 211 -3.53 7.00 -11.78
CA HIS A 211 -2.34 7.35 -11.00
C HIS A 211 -1.57 8.52 -11.61
N SER A 212 -1.33 8.47 -12.93
CA SER A 212 -0.62 9.54 -13.65
C SER A 212 -1.40 10.87 -13.65
N SER A 213 -2.73 10.80 -13.65
CA SER A 213 -3.60 11.99 -13.64
C SER A 213 -3.62 12.70 -12.28
N ILE A 214 -3.63 11.94 -11.18
CA ILE A 214 -3.66 12.47 -9.80
C ILE A 214 -2.27 12.81 -9.24
N LEU A 215 -1.20 12.34 -9.88
CA LEU A 215 0.19 12.59 -9.51
C LEU A 215 0.57 14.07 -9.25
N PRO A 216 0.03 15.08 -9.98
CA PRO A 216 0.32 16.50 -9.71
C PRO A 216 -0.35 17.04 -8.44
N LEU A 217 -1.36 16.36 -7.89
CA LEU A 217 -2.02 16.74 -6.63
C LEU A 217 -1.10 16.45 -5.42
N ALA A 218 -0.24 15.43 -5.55
CA ALA A 218 0.77 15.06 -4.56
C ALA A 218 1.99 16.01 -4.58
N SER A 219 1.75 17.33 -4.57
CA SER A 219 2.82 18.33 -4.51
C SER A 219 3.59 18.22 -3.19
N PRO A 220 4.93 18.10 -3.20
CA PRO A 220 5.72 17.94 -1.98
C PRO A 220 5.72 19.19 -1.08
N THR A 221 5.37 20.37 -1.60
CA THR A 221 5.42 21.63 -0.85
C THR A 221 4.23 21.86 0.09
N THR A 222 3.05 21.35 -0.25
CA THR A 222 1.81 21.47 0.54
C THR A 222 0.88 20.26 0.30
N PRO A 223 1.29 19.03 0.66
CA PRO A 223 0.61 17.80 0.25
C PRO A 223 -0.69 17.55 1.05
N LYS A 224 -1.84 17.97 0.52
CA LYS A 224 -3.16 17.82 1.18
C LYS A 224 -3.68 16.38 1.13
N PRO A 225 -4.47 15.92 2.12
CA PRO A 225 -5.10 14.59 2.09
C PRO A 225 -6.16 14.47 0.99
N ILE A 226 -6.34 13.27 0.44
CA ILE A 226 -7.24 13.00 -0.69
C ILE A 226 -8.25 11.90 -0.35
N LEU A 227 -9.54 12.18 -0.54
CA LEU A 227 -10.64 11.26 -0.26
C LEU A 227 -11.21 10.69 -1.58
N PHE A 228 -11.42 9.37 -1.66
CA PHE A 228 -11.92 8.71 -2.88
C PHE A 228 -13.37 8.24 -2.74
N VAL A 229 -14.29 8.81 -3.51
CA VAL A 229 -15.71 8.39 -3.56
C VAL A 229 -15.90 7.44 -4.74
N ALA A 230 -15.90 6.12 -4.50
CA ALA A 230 -15.69 5.14 -5.56
C ALA A 230 -16.81 4.09 -5.63
N HIS A 231 -17.41 3.94 -6.82
CA HIS A 231 -18.48 2.96 -7.08
C HIS A 231 -18.04 1.88 -8.08
N SER A 232 -18.38 0.61 -7.80
CA SER A 232 -18.17 -0.53 -8.69
C SER A 232 -16.71 -0.60 -9.18
N LEU A 233 -16.47 -0.67 -10.50
CA LEU A 233 -15.13 -0.66 -11.10
C LEU A 233 -14.24 0.49 -10.60
N GLY A 234 -14.79 1.68 -10.31
CA GLY A 234 -14.04 2.80 -9.73
C GLY A 234 -13.34 2.45 -8.41
N GLY A 235 -13.95 1.59 -7.58
CA GLY A 235 -13.34 1.08 -6.35
C GLY A 235 -12.19 0.11 -6.61
N LEU A 236 -12.27 -0.68 -7.68
CA LEU A 236 -11.17 -1.55 -8.12
C LEU A 236 -10.03 -0.74 -8.73
N ILE A 237 -10.32 0.33 -9.48
CA ILE A 237 -9.32 1.27 -10.02
C ILE A 237 -8.57 1.94 -8.87
N VAL A 238 -9.28 2.53 -7.89
CA VAL A 238 -8.64 3.13 -6.70
C VAL A 238 -7.77 2.12 -5.95
N LYS A 239 -8.27 0.90 -5.73
CA LYS A 239 -7.52 -0.16 -5.05
C LYS A 239 -6.26 -0.57 -5.85
N GLN A 240 -6.38 -0.77 -7.16
CA GLN A 240 -5.25 -1.14 -8.01
C GLN A 240 -4.23 -0.01 -8.08
N THR A 241 -4.65 1.25 -8.21
CA THR A 241 -3.75 2.42 -8.12
C THR A 241 -3.01 2.44 -6.78
N ILE A 242 -3.68 2.23 -5.65
CA ILE A 242 -3.01 2.17 -4.34
C ILE A 242 -1.98 1.02 -4.27
N ILE A 243 -2.30 -0.15 -4.82
CA ILE A 243 -1.37 -1.29 -4.91
C ILE A 243 -0.17 -0.94 -5.80
N THR A 244 -0.40 -0.48 -7.04
CA THR A 244 0.65 -0.08 -7.98
C THR A 244 1.54 1.03 -7.42
N SER A 245 0.98 2.05 -6.76
CA SER A 245 1.74 3.09 -6.05
C SER A 245 2.54 2.57 -4.84
N SER A 246 2.15 1.42 -4.26
CA SER A 246 2.93 0.77 -3.19
C SER A 246 4.04 -0.16 -3.73
N SER A 247 3.87 -0.71 -4.94
CA SER A 247 4.81 -1.64 -5.57
C SER A 247 5.84 -0.96 -6.49
N GLN A 248 5.57 0.26 -6.99
CA GLN A 248 6.48 0.99 -7.88
C GLN A 248 7.44 1.92 -7.11
N LYS A 249 8.74 1.65 -7.23
CA LYS A 249 9.80 2.67 -7.05
C LYS A 249 9.96 3.41 -8.39
N PRO A 250 10.15 4.75 -8.47
CA PRO A 250 10.51 5.67 -7.38
C PRO A 250 9.53 6.84 -7.12
N TRP A 251 9.16 7.00 -5.84
CA TRP A 251 9.12 8.28 -5.11
C TRP A 251 8.39 9.49 -5.73
N ARG A 252 7.06 9.47 -5.67
CA ARG A 252 6.26 10.72 -5.58
C ARG A 252 5.21 10.79 -4.48
N ILE A 253 4.78 9.68 -3.87
CA ILE A 253 3.75 9.73 -2.83
C ILE A 253 4.00 8.75 -1.66
N LYS A 254 4.98 9.09 -0.82
CA LYS A 254 5.06 8.56 0.55
C LYS A 254 3.74 8.88 1.27
N ASN A 255 3.22 7.94 2.07
CA ASN A 255 2.02 8.09 2.90
C ASN A 255 0.69 8.31 2.13
N TRP A 256 0.61 8.01 0.82
CA TRP A 256 -0.65 8.13 0.06
C TRP A 256 -1.77 7.28 0.66
N HIS A 257 -1.49 6.00 0.94
CA HIS A 257 -2.44 5.04 1.49
C HIS A 257 -2.91 5.37 2.93
N GLU A 258 -2.18 6.22 3.66
CA GLU A 258 -2.60 6.73 4.97
C GLU A 258 -3.49 7.97 4.84
N ARG A 259 -3.24 8.78 3.80
CA ARG A 259 -4.02 9.98 3.45
C ARG A 259 -5.29 9.66 2.66
N CYS A 260 -5.36 8.47 2.04
CA CYS A 260 -6.47 8.03 1.22
C CYS A 260 -7.48 7.20 2.00
N MET A 261 -8.71 7.74 2.13
CA MET A 261 -9.83 7.04 2.76
C MET A 261 -10.94 6.83 1.70
N VAL A 262 -11.48 5.61 1.65
CA VAL A 262 -12.28 5.14 0.51
C VAL A 262 -13.64 4.58 0.98
N PRO A 263 -14.74 5.35 0.94
CA PRO A 263 -16.08 4.80 0.87
C PRO A 263 -16.26 4.03 -0.45
N CYS A 264 -16.08 2.71 -0.40
CA CYS A 264 -16.37 1.78 -1.48
C CYS A 264 -17.86 1.41 -1.52
N PHE A 265 -18.48 1.53 -2.69
CA PHE A 265 -19.82 0.99 -2.96
C PHE A 265 -19.69 -0.06 -4.08
N LEU A 266 -19.96 -1.34 -3.78
CA LEU A 266 -19.67 -2.49 -4.66
C LEU A 266 -20.82 -3.50 -4.66
N GLU A 267 -21.24 -4.00 -5.83
CA GLU A 267 -21.61 -5.40 -6.12
C GLU A 267 -21.98 -5.60 -7.62
N PHE A 268 -22.59 -6.74 -7.99
CA PHE A 268 -22.38 -7.46 -9.25
C PHE A 268 -23.21 -7.05 -10.49
N LEU A 269 -22.71 -7.44 -11.67
CA LEU A 269 -23.40 -7.41 -12.99
C LEU A 269 -23.02 -8.66 -13.82
N MET A 270 -23.98 -9.23 -14.57
CA MET A 270 -23.78 -10.29 -15.58
C MET A 270 -24.72 -10.07 -16.79
N LEU A 271 -24.21 -10.20 -18.02
CA LEU A 271 -25.03 -10.11 -19.24
C LEU A 271 -25.90 -11.35 -19.48
N ASP A 272 -27.07 -11.14 -20.09
CA ASP A 272 -27.88 -12.20 -20.69
C ASP A 272 -27.66 -12.27 -22.22
N LYS A 273 -28.07 -13.37 -22.86
CA LYS A 273 -27.79 -13.65 -24.28
C LYS A 273 -28.54 -12.77 -25.30
N THR A 274 -29.34 -11.80 -24.84
CA THR A 274 -30.09 -10.83 -25.65
C THR A 274 -29.60 -9.39 -25.49
N GLY A 275 -28.69 -9.11 -24.55
CA GLY A 275 -28.13 -7.78 -24.30
C GLY A 275 -28.88 -6.94 -23.26
N GLU A 276 -30.00 -7.42 -22.70
CA GLU A 276 -30.64 -6.78 -21.55
C GLU A 276 -30.12 -7.34 -20.20
N TRP A 277 -30.07 -6.48 -19.18
CA TRP A 277 -29.65 -6.83 -17.83
C TRP A 277 -30.82 -7.32 -16.97
N LYS A 278 -30.99 -8.63 -16.78
CA LYS A 278 -32.02 -9.21 -15.90
C LYS A 278 -31.47 -10.36 -15.03
N MET A 279 -31.71 -10.31 -13.72
CA MET A 279 -31.30 -11.37 -12.79
C MET A 279 -32.11 -12.66 -13.02
N LYS A 280 -31.45 -13.73 -13.49
CA LYS A 280 -32.03 -15.07 -13.66
C LYS A 280 -31.10 -16.23 -13.24
N GLY A 281 -29.90 -15.93 -12.74
CA GLY A 281 -28.98 -16.94 -12.18
C GLY A 281 -29.21 -17.17 -10.68
N PRO A 282 -28.77 -18.31 -10.11
CA PRO A 282 -28.73 -18.49 -8.66
C PRO A 282 -27.73 -17.51 -8.03
N CYS A 283 -28.00 -17.06 -6.80
CA CYS A 283 -27.10 -16.16 -6.07
C CYS A 283 -25.74 -16.83 -5.79
N ALA A 284 -24.70 -16.38 -6.50
CA ALA A 284 -23.32 -16.82 -6.32
C ALA A 284 -22.46 -15.67 -5.78
N VAL A 285 -21.77 -15.91 -4.66
CA VAL A 285 -20.89 -14.92 -4.02
C VAL A 285 -19.54 -14.90 -4.74
N LEU A 286 -19.40 -14.03 -5.75
CA LEU A 286 -18.17 -13.88 -6.53
C LEU A 286 -17.05 -13.10 -5.79
N VAL A 287 -17.41 -12.31 -4.76
CA VAL A 287 -16.46 -11.83 -3.76
C VAL A 287 -17.14 -11.81 -2.39
N ALA A 288 -16.46 -12.28 -1.35
CA ALA A 288 -17.04 -12.41 -0.02
C ALA A 288 -17.15 -11.06 0.70
N LYS A 289 -18.17 -10.91 1.58
CA LYS A 289 -18.44 -9.69 2.39
C LYS A 289 -17.18 -8.95 2.93
N PRO A 290 -16.11 -9.61 3.42
CA PRO A 290 -14.88 -8.93 3.88
C PRO A 290 -14.07 -8.20 2.80
N SER A 291 -14.33 -8.38 1.50
CA SER A 291 -13.67 -7.63 0.42
C SER A 291 -14.37 -6.31 0.10
N ALA A 292 -15.70 -6.23 0.26
CA ALA A 292 -16.46 -4.99 0.14
C ALA A 292 -16.13 -4.02 1.29
N THR A 293 -15.82 -4.56 2.47
CA THR A 293 -15.46 -3.78 3.67
C THR A 293 -13.95 -3.61 3.87
N HIS A 294 -13.11 -3.78 2.83
CA HIS A 294 -11.65 -3.96 2.99
C HIS A 294 -10.85 -2.65 3.17
N CYS A 295 -11.28 -1.78 4.08
CA CYS A 295 -10.56 -0.59 4.49
C CYS A 295 -9.46 -0.95 5.52
N CYS A 296 -8.22 -1.13 5.04
CA CYS A 296 -6.99 -1.32 5.84
C CYS A 296 -6.96 -2.56 6.77
N ARG A 297 -5.90 -3.40 6.66
CA ARG A 297 -5.65 -4.47 7.64
C ARG A 297 -5.53 -3.87 9.05
N GLY A 298 -6.34 -4.36 10.01
CA GLY A 298 -6.12 -4.13 11.45
C GLY A 298 -7.27 -3.55 12.27
N LYS A 299 -8.39 -3.06 11.67
CA LYS A 299 -9.52 -2.49 12.44
C LYS A 299 -10.90 -2.99 11.97
N PRO A 300 -11.43 -4.09 12.54
CA PRO A 300 -12.78 -4.58 12.25
C PRO A 300 -13.84 -3.75 13.00
N GLY A 301 -14.16 -2.55 12.49
CA GLY A 301 -15.16 -1.64 13.07
C GLY A 301 -16.39 -1.45 12.18
N ILE A 302 -17.59 -1.65 12.75
CA ILE A 302 -18.89 -1.35 12.12
C ILE A 302 -18.97 0.12 11.65
N GLU A 303 -18.29 1.01 12.37
CA GLU A 303 -18.04 2.42 12.05
C GLU A 303 -17.65 2.69 10.58
N ASN A 304 -17.05 1.72 9.87
CA ASN A 304 -16.53 1.90 8.52
C ASN A 304 -17.51 1.49 7.40
N THR A 305 -18.73 1.04 7.72
CA THR A 305 -19.72 0.61 6.72
C THR A 305 -21.01 1.41 6.82
N CYS A 306 -21.52 1.91 5.68
CA CYS A 306 -22.82 2.57 5.59
C CYS A 306 -23.74 1.75 4.68
N ALA A 307 -24.89 1.30 5.21
CA ALA A 307 -25.93 0.68 4.40
C ALA A 307 -26.77 1.77 3.72
N ILE A 308 -27.05 1.59 2.43
CA ILE A 308 -27.89 2.48 1.62
C ILE A 308 -29.05 1.65 1.06
N ASP A 309 -30.28 2.12 1.25
CA ASP A 309 -31.48 1.45 0.74
C ASP A 309 -31.77 1.86 -0.72
N ARG A 310 -30.95 1.38 -1.67
CA ARG A 310 -31.03 1.69 -3.10
C ARG A 310 -30.64 0.49 -3.97
N THR A 311 -31.06 0.52 -5.25
CA THR A 311 -30.53 -0.40 -6.27
C THR A 311 -29.08 -0.06 -6.62
N HIS A 312 -28.30 -1.01 -7.14
CA HIS A 312 -26.94 -0.77 -7.63
C HIS A 312 -26.85 0.47 -8.53
N SER A 313 -27.80 0.62 -9.46
CA SER A 313 -27.88 1.76 -10.40
C SER A 313 -28.24 3.11 -9.77
N ASP A 314 -28.67 3.13 -8.49
CA ASP A 314 -29.12 4.31 -7.76
C ASP A 314 -28.30 4.62 -6.50
N THR A 315 -27.41 3.71 -6.06
CA THR A 315 -26.59 3.81 -4.83
C THR A 315 -25.88 5.15 -4.63
N VAL A 316 -25.55 5.85 -5.73
CA VAL A 316 -24.81 7.11 -5.75
C VAL A 316 -25.59 8.27 -6.41
N LYS A 317 -26.91 8.13 -6.58
CA LYS A 317 -27.80 9.07 -7.30
C LYS A 317 -28.71 9.87 -6.37
N PHE A 318 -28.11 10.58 -5.41
CA PHE A 318 -28.88 11.34 -4.42
C PHE A 318 -29.62 12.54 -5.05
N ARG A 319 -30.89 12.66 -4.68
CA ARG A 319 -31.72 13.84 -4.93
C ARG A 319 -31.48 14.92 -3.88
N PRO A 320 -31.90 16.17 -4.10
CA PRO A 320 -32.05 17.14 -3.01
C PRO A 320 -32.91 16.53 -1.88
N GLN A 321 -32.47 16.70 -0.63
CA GLN A 321 -33.14 16.17 0.58
C GLN A 321 -33.37 14.64 0.57
N ASP A 322 -32.48 13.86 -0.05
CA ASP A 322 -32.52 12.39 0.02
C ASP A 322 -32.02 11.87 1.39
N PRO A 323 -32.81 11.12 2.18
CA PRO A 323 -32.40 10.64 3.51
C PRO A 323 -31.26 9.59 3.48
N GLU A 324 -30.93 9.02 2.32
CA GLU A 324 -29.71 8.21 2.17
C GLU A 324 -28.46 9.08 1.99
N TYR A 325 -28.61 10.31 1.48
CA TYR A 325 -27.52 11.28 1.41
C TYR A 325 -27.06 11.68 2.81
N ASP A 326 -27.99 11.93 3.74
CA ASP A 326 -27.68 12.32 5.12
C ASP A 326 -26.75 11.31 5.81
N LYS A 327 -26.98 10.01 5.61
CA LYS A 327 -26.13 8.92 6.11
C LYS A 327 -24.73 8.98 5.50
N VAL A 328 -24.67 9.18 4.18
CA VAL A 328 -23.41 9.24 3.42
C VAL A 328 -22.61 10.47 3.77
N ILE A 329 -23.23 11.66 3.86
CA ILE A 329 -22.52 12.91 4.09
C ILE A 329 -21.99 13.00 5.52
N VAL A 330 -22.70 12.50 6.53
CA VAL A 330 -22.16 12.34 7.90
C VAL A 330 -20.89 11.47 7.87
N ARG A 331 -20.89 10.38 7.09
CA ARG A 331 -19.69 9.54 6.94
C ARG A 331 -18.57 10.29 6.22
N ILE A 332 -18.83 10.95 5.09
CA ILE A 332 -17.81 11.70 4.34
C ILE A 332 -17.21 12.85 5.17
N LYS A 333 -18.03 13.63 5.91
CA LYS A 333 -17.56 14.66 6.86
C LYS A 333 -16.64 14.06 7.93
N HIS A 334 -16.99 12.92 8.53
CA HIS A 334 -16.11 12.22 9.49
C HIS A 334 -14.80 11.73 8.84
N LEU A 335 -14.87 11.15 7.65
CA LEU A 335 -13.69 10.67 6.92
C LEU A 335 -12.72 11.82 6.60
N ALA A 336 -13.23 12.96 6.12
CA ALA A 336 -12.47 14.16 5.84
C ALA A 336 -11.83 14.76 7.11
N ARG A 337 -12.60 14.90 8.21
CA ARG A 337 -12.04 15.36 9.51
C ARG A 337 -10.92 14.43 10.00
N ARG A 338 -11.09 13.11 9.92
CA ARG A 338 -10.05 12.15 10.36
C ARG A 338 -8.77 12.25 9.51
N ALA A 339 -8.92 12.39 8.20
CA ALA A 339 -7.78 12.60 7.29
C ALA A 339 -7.04 13.91 7.60
N LEU A 340 -7.77 14.98 7.95
CA LEU A 340 -7.18 16.24 8.43
C LEU A 340 -6.47 16.09 9.78
N SER A 341 -7.05 15.39 10.76
CA SER A 341 -6.39 15.17 12.06
C SER A 341 -5.07 14.39 11.90
N SER A 342 -5.07 13.29 11.12
CA SER A 342 -3.85 12.55 10.81
C SER A 342 -2.83 13.39 10.02
N TYR A 343 -3.31 14.25 9.10
CA TYR A 343 -2.44 15.15 8.35
C TYR A 343 -1.79 16.22 9.23
N VAL A 344 -2.58 16.91 10.07
CA VAL A 344 -2.07 17.93 11.00
C VAL A 344 -1.07 17.32 11.97
N LEU A 345 -1.34 16.14 12.54
CA LEU A 345 -0.38 15.40 13.35
C LEU A 345 0.93 15.14 12.59
N SER A 346 0.85 14.66 11.34
CA SER A 346 2.04 14.46 10.49
C SER A 346 2.78 15.74 10.10
N GLN A 347 2.12 16.90 10.13
CA GLN A 347 2.73 18.20 9.85
C GLN A 347 3.35 18.83 11.10
N SER A 348 2.76 18.63 12.29
CA SER A 348 3.35 19.09 13.55
C SER A 348 4.70 18.44 13.85
N THR A 349 4.89 17.17 13.45
CA THR A 349 6.20 16.49 13.54
C THR A 349 7.25 17.15 12.65
N ILE A 350 6.86 17.63 11.46
CA ILE A 350 7.76 18.23 10.46
C ILE A 350 8.10 19.70 10.81
N ALA A 351 7.30 20.36 11.65
CA ALA A 351 7.43 21.79 11.96
C ALA A 351 8.35 22.12 13.14
N GLN A 352 8.89 21.12 13.85
CA GLN A 352 9.88 21.32 14.91
C GLN A 352 11.20 20.66 14.53
N GLY A 353 12.30 21.42 14.61
CA GLY A 353 13.65 20.93 14.38
C GLY A 353 14.14 20.07 15.54
N THR A 354 13.64 18.85 15.62
CA THR A 354 14.06 17.80 16.56
C THR A 354 14.35 16.53 15.78
N SER A 355 15.41 15.82 16.16
CA SER A 355 15.86 14.56 15.52
C SER A 355 14.69 13.62 15.22
N GLU A 356 14.46 13.28 13.94
CA GLU A 356 13.53 12.21 13.58
C GLU A 356 14.21 10.86 13.83
N GLU A 357 13.88 10.22 14.96
CA GLU A 357 14.37 8.89 15.35
C GLU A 357 14.05 7.83 14.28
N HIS A 358 14.95 7.61 13.32
CA HIS A 358 14.68 6.75 12.18
C HIS A 358 14.83 5.26 12.55
N TRP A 359 13.76 4.49 12.36
CA TRP A 359 13.79 3.02 12.49
C TRP A 359 13.56 2.36 11.12
N LEU A 360 14.64 1.85 10.53
CA LEU A 360 14.65 1.10 9.27
C LEU A 360 15.13 -0.34 9.51
N VAL A 361 14.44 -1.08 10.37
CA VAL A 361 14.62 -2.53 10.52
C VAL A 361 13.41 -3.25 9.91
N PRO A 362 13.59 -4.13 8.91
CA PRO A 362 12.48 -4.73 8.16
C PRO A 362 11.77 -5.88 8.88
N PHE A 363 12.20 -6.23 10.10
CA PHE A 363 11.72 -7.38 10.87
C PHE A 363 11.09 -6.95 12.20
N GLY A 364 10.07 -7.70 12.66
CA GLY A 364 9.56 -7.58 14.02
C GLY A 364 10.46 -8.26 15.04
N ARG A 365 10.39 -7.86 16.32
CA ARG A 365 11.17 -8.49 17.41
C ARG A 365 10.77 -9.95 17.56
N ASN A 366 11.76 -10.84 17.60
CA ASN A 366 11.52 -12.27 17.73
C ASN A 366 11.10 -12.61 19.17
N LYS A 367 9.79 -12.77 19.40
CA LYS A 367 9.21 -13.14 20.70
C LYS A 367 9.57 -14.56 21.17
N GLY A 368 10.22 -15.37 20.32
CA GLY A 368 10.77 -16.68 20.64
C GLY A 368 12.31 -16.71 20.56
N PHE A 369 12.97 -15.57 20.76
CA PHE A 369 14.41 -15.51 20.99
C PHE A 369 14.75 -16.15 22.35
N VAL A 370 15.85 -16.90 22.42
CA VAL A 370 16.28 -17.67 23.60
C VAL A 370 17.80 -17.64 23.71
N GLY A 371 18.30 -17.37 24.92
CA GLY A 371 19.72 -17.44 25.23
C GLY A 371 20.52 -16.23 24.71
N ARG A 372 21.82 -16.45 24.52
CA ARG A 372 22.79 -15.49 23.98
C ARG A 372 22.96 -14.21 24.82
N GLU A 373 22.58 -14.21 26.09
CA GLU A 373 22.59 -13.04 26.97
C GLU A 373 23.98 -12.40 27.02
N GLY A 374 25.04 -13.15 27.34
CA GLY A 374 26.40 -12.61 27.39
C GLY A 374 26.94 -12.09 26.04
N ILE A 375 26.43 -12.62 24.91
CA ILE A 375 26.75 -12.11 23.56
C ILE A 375 26.00 -10.80 23.28
N LEU A 376 24.78 -10.65 23.78
CA LEU A 376 24.02 -9.41 23.70
C LEU A 376 24.58 -8.34 24.65
N GLU A 377 25.06 -8.72 25.83
CA GLU A 377 25.77 -7.85 26.77
C GLU A 377 27.07 -7.31 26.13
N GLU A 378 27.92 -8.19 25.55
CA GLU A 378 29.13 -7.78 24.83
C GLU A 378 28.80 -6.89 23.60
N LEU A 379 27.72 -7.20 22.87
CA LEU A 379 27.26 -6.36 21.76
C LEU A 379 26.82 -4.98 22.23
N LEU A 380 25.97 -4.89 23.25
CA LEU A 380 25.46 -3.63 23.80
C LEU A 380 26.55 -2.85 24.54
N GLU A 381 27.61 -3.52 25.00
CA GLU A 381 28.85 -2.88 25.41
C GLU A 381 29.56 -2.20 24.22
N ILE A 382 29.64 -2.80 23.03
CA ILE A 382 30.45 -2.25 21.94
C ILE A 382 29.66 -1.32 20.99
N ILE A 383 28.44 -1.69 20.59
CA ILE A 383 27.73 -1.02 19.46
C ILE A 383 27.16 0.40 19.71
N PRO A 384 26.95 0.92 20.94
CA PRO A 384 26.44 2.28 21.10
C PRO A 384 27.33 3.35 20.43
N PRO A 385 26.73 4.32 19.71
CA PRO A 385 27.39 5.54 19.31
C PRO A 385 28.06 6.26 20.50
N SER A 386 29.03 7.12 20.22
CA SER A 386 29.72 7.96 21.20
C SER A 386 30.51 7.27 22.35
N LYS A 387 30.35 5.94 22.62
CA LYS A 387 31.06 5.25 23.71
C LYS A 387 32.59 5.32 23.55
N VAL A 388 33.11 5.07 22.35
CA VAL A 388 34.51 5.36 22.00
C VAL A 388 34.59 6.76 21.41
N LYS A 389 34.98 7.74 22.23
CA LYS A 389 35.05 9.16 21.85
C LYS A 389 35.84 9.36 20.54
N ASN A 390 35.22 10.10 19.62
CA ASN A 390 35.77 10.48 18.31
C ASN A 390 35.96 9.34 17.29
N ASN A 391 35.40 8.15 17.50
CA ASN A 391 35.50 7.02 16.57
C ASN A 391 34.14 6.61 16.00
N CYS A 392 34.09 6.27 14.70
CA CYS A 392 32.95 5.55 14.14
C CYS A 392 33.19 4.05 14.40
N GLN A 393 32.45 3.47 15.35
CA GLN A 393 32.70 2.09 15.75
C GLN A 393 32.36 1.10 14.64
N ARG A 394 33.08 -0.03 14.59
CA ARG A 394 32.82 -1.15 13.68
C ARG A 394 32.92 -2.45 14.45
N THR A 395 31.90 -3.28 14.36
CA THR A 395 31.78 -4.53 15.12
C THR A 395 31.30 -5.64 14.20
N ALA A 396 31.85 -6.84 14.32
CA ALA A 396 31.41 -8.01 13.56
C ALA A 396 30.84 -9.08 14.49
N VAL A 397 29.63 -9.54 14.19
CA VAL A 397 29.14 -10.85 14.62
C VAL A 397 29.62 -11.87 13.59
N GLU A 398 30.62 -12.66 13.93
CA GLU A 398 31.20 -13.69 13.06
C GLU A 398 30.79 -15.10 13.51
N GLY A 399 30.59 -16.03 12.58
CA GLY A 399 30.27 -17.42 12.90
C GLY A 399 29.67 -18.18 11.71
N LEU A 400 29.38 -19.47 11.89
CA LEU A 400 28.90 -20.34 10.81
C LEU A 400 27.48 -19.99 10.31
N GLY A 401 27.01 -20.71 9.28
CA GLY A 401 25.61 -20.65 8.86
C GLY A 401 24.68 -21.21 9.94
N GLY A 402 23.50 -20.62 10.13
CA GLY A 402 22.47 -21.14 11.06
C GLY A 402 22.68 -20.85 12.56
N VAL A 403 23.84 -20.36 13.00
CA VAL A 403 24.17 -20.10 14.44
C VAL A 403 23.37 -18.95 15.10
N GLY A 404 22.57 -18.21 14.33
CA GLY A 404 21.66 -17.17 14.83
C GLY A 404 22.13 -15.71 14.70
N LYS A 405 23.28 -15.41 14.08
CA LYS A 405 23.87 -14.05 13.99
C LYS A 405 22.89 -12.93 13.61
N THR A 406 22.09 -13.15 12.58
CA THR A 406 21.07 -12.19 12.09
C THR A 406 20.00 -11.92 13.16
N GLN A 407 19.61 -12.94 13.93
CA GLN A 407 18.67 -12.79 15.04
C GLN A 407 19.31 -12.08 16.25
N ILE A 408 20.59 -12.35 16.52
CA ILE A 408 21.37 -11.66 17.56
C ILE A 408 21.50 -10.16 17.23
N ALA A 409 21.84 -9.81 15.97
CA ALA A 409 21.90 -8.43 15.52
C ALA A 409 20.52 -7.74 15.52
N LEU A 410 19.45 -8.49 15.23
CA LEU A 410 18.07 -7.99 15.30
C LEU A 410 17.64 -7.70 16.75
N GLU A 411 17.92 -8.61 17.69
CA GLU A 411 17.59 -8.42 19.10
C GLU A 411 18.43 -7.28 19.73
N ALA A 412 19.73 -7.21 19.39
CA ALA A 412 20.58 -6.07 19.74
C ALA A 412 20.04 -4.73 19.19
N ALA A 413 19.41 -4.72 18.01
CA ALA A 413 18.76 -3.53 17.46
C ALA A 413 17.54 -3.08 18.30
N PHE A 414 16.71 -4.02 18.75
CA PHE A 414 15.58 -3.71 19.63
C PHE A 414 16.04 -3.22 21.01
N LEU A 415 17.03 -3.90 21.61
CA LEU A 415 17.61 -3.50 22.89
C LEU A 415 18.33 -2.13 22.81
N MET A 416 19.01 -1.84 21.70
CA MET A 416 19.55 -0.51 21.41
C MET A 416 18.47 0.57 21.37
N ARG A 417 17.31 0.30 20.76
CA ARG A 417 16.20 1.25 20.73
C ARG A 417 15.58 1.48 22.11
N GLU A 418 15.53 0.44 22.93
CA GLU A 418 14.98 0.51 24.30
C GLU A 418 15.91 1.28 25.26
N GLN A 419 17.23 1.20 25.06
CA GLN A 419 18.23 1.93 25.86
C GLN A 419 18.55 3.33 25.33
N TYR A 420 18.52 3.52 24.00
CA TYR A 420 18.87 4.76 23.31
C TYR A 420 17.79 5.13 22.26
N PRO A 421 16.60 5.60 22.68
CA PRO A 421 15.50 5.94 21.75
C PRO A 421 15.92 6.93 20.64
N ALA A 422 16.73 7.93 21.02
CA ALA A 422 17.27 8.96 20.11
C ALA A 422 18.26 8.42 19.05
N CYS A 423 18.66 7.16 19.11
CA CYS A 423 19.57 6.55 18.14
C CYS A 423 18.79 6.08 16.90
N SER A 424 19.13 6.62 15.73
CA SER A 424 18.58 6.14 14.46
C SER A 424 19.19 4.79 14.08
N ILE A 425 18.36 3.78 13.80
CA ILE A 425 18.79 2.41 13.55
C ILE A 425 18.38 1.99 12.13
N PHE A 426 19.40 1.69 11.32
CA PHE A 426 19.29 1.39 9.89
C PHE A 426 19.74 -0.04 9.59
N TRP A 427 18.97 -0.78 8.79
CA TRP A 427 19.29 -2.15 8.40
C TRP A 427 19.47 -2.29 6.89
N VAL A 428 20.51 -3.01 6.46
CA VAL A 428 20.83 -3.28 5.06
C VAL A 428 21.18 -4.75 4.88
N SER A 429 20.57 -5.41 3.89
CA SER A 429 20.96 -6.75 3.46
C SER A 429 22.12 -6.68 2.48
N ALA A 430 23.20 -7.40 2.75
CA ALA A 430 24.37 -7.57 1.90
C ALA A 430 24.41 -8.95 1.21
N VAL A 431 23.27 -9.64 1.11
CA VAL A 431 23.13 -10.92 0.38
C VAL A 431 23.56 -10.78 -1.09
N ASP A 432 23.30 -9.63 -1.70
CA ASP A 432 23.77 -9.27 -3.04
C ASP A 432 23.89 -7.75 -3.22
N ALA A 433 24.59 -7.31 -4.27
CA ALA A 433 24.86 -5.91 -4.55
C ALA A 433 23.61 -5.04 -4.84
N SER A 434 22.52 -5.63 -5.35
CA SER A 434 21.24 -4.96 -5.59
C SER A 434 20.45 -4.82 -4.29
N SER A 435 20.39 -5.87 -3.47
CA SER A 435 19.81 -5.80 -2.11
C SER A 435 20.50 -4.73 -1.26
N PHE A 436 21.83 -4.66 -1.33
CA PHE A 436 22.64 -3.66 -0.64
C PHE A 436 22.34 -2.22 -1.11
N GLU A 437 22.33 -1.99 -2.44
CA GLU A 437 22.01 -0.66 -2.98
C GLU A 437 20.56 -0.27 -2.65
N ASN A 438 19.61 -1.20 -2.70
CA ASN A 438 18.21 -0.94 -2.34
C ASN A 438 18.07 -0.51 -0.88
N GLY A 439 18.77 -1.18 0.05
CA GLY A 439 18.78 -0.80 1.46
C GLY A 439 19.42 0.58 1.70
N PHE A 440 20.56 0.86 1.08
CA PHE A 440 21.16 2.20 1.11
C PHE A 440 20.20 3.26 0.54
N ARG A 441 19.55 2.98 -0.60
CA ARG A 441 18.60 3.93 -1.20
C ARG A 441 17.43 4.20 -0.25
N GLN A 442 16.92 3.18 0.46
CA GLN A 442 15.90 3.34 1.51
C GLN A 442 16.37 4.23 2.67
N ILE A 443 17.62 4.10 3.13
CA ILE A 443 18.20 4.99 4.14
C ILE A 443 18.22 6.44 3.65
N GLY A 444 18.75 6.69 2.45
CA GLY A 444 18.75 8.03 1.85
C GLY A 444 17.35 8.59 1.58
N GLN A 445 16.35 7.73 1.39
CA GLN A 445 14.93 8.08 1.24
C GLN A 445 14.20 8.36 2.57
N GLN A 446 14.79 8.02 3.73
CA GLN A 446 14.35 8.52 5.05
C GLN A 446 15.09 9.80 5.41
N LEU A 447 16.43 9.82 5.28
CA LEU A 447 17.31 10.99 5.48
C LEU A 447 17.10 12.13 4.45
N GLN A 448 16.06 12.04 3.62
CA GLN A 448 15.64 13.03 2.60
C GLN A 448 16.76 13.50 1.65
N VAL A 449 17.75 12.64 1.38
CA VAL A 449 18.99 12.99 0.67
C VAL A 449 18.70 13.41 -0.77
N GLU A 450 19.16 14.60 -1.15
CA GLU A 450 18.97 15.13 -2.50
C GLU A 450 19.57 14.20 -3.56
N GLY A 451 18.88 14.09 -4.70
CA GLY A 451 19.33 13.27 -5.83
C GLY A 451 19.21 11.74 -5.66
N ILE A 452 18.93 11.20 -4.47
CA ILE A 452 18.92 9.75 -4.17
C ILE A 452 18.02 8.88 -5.08
N ASN A 453 17.03 9.51 -5.72
CA ASN A 453 16.04 8.89 -6.59
C ASN A 453 16.27 9.12 -8.10
N GLN A 454 17.39 9.71 -8.50
CA GLN A 454 17.75 9.85 -9.91
C GLN A 454 18.29 8.52 -10.48
N ASP A 455 18.01 8.25 -11.76
CA ASP A 455 18.39 7.01 -12.46
C ASP A 455 19.90 6.73 -12.49
N LYS A 456 20.72 7.78 -12.32
CA LYS A 456 22.19 7.75 -12.31
C LYS A 456 22.80 8.19 -10.97
N ALA A 457 22.01 8.19 -9.89
CA ALA A 457 22.48 8.56 -8.56
C ALA A 457 23.53 7.55 -8.03
N ASP A 458 24.68 8.04 -7.57
CA ASP A 458 25.57 7.23 -6.74
C ASP A 458 24.99 7.14 -5.32
N VAL A 459 24.11 6.16 -5.15
CA VAL A 459 23.42 5.87 -3.89
C VAL A 459 24.40 5.65 -2.75
N ARG A 460 25.51 4.95 -3.02
CA ARG A 460 26.50 4.58 -1.99
C ARG A 460 27.22 5.82 -1.49
N PHE A 461 27.65 6.70 -2.40
CA PHE A 461 28.25 7.99 -2.06
C PHE A 461 27.27 8.93 -1.33
N LEU A 462 26.05 9.10 -1.85
CA LEU A 462 25.05 10.01 -1.27
C LEU A 462 24.69 9.65 0.18
N VAL A 463 24.41 8.38 0.44
CA VAL A 463 24.04 7.88 1.77
C VAL A 463 25.24 7.92 2.72
N LYS A 464 26.43 7.58 2.22
CA LYS A 464 27.68 7.74 2.97
C LYS A 464 27.87 9.18 3.41
N MET A 465 27.68 10.16 2.51
CA MET A 465 27.83 11.58 2.82
C MET A 465 26.84 12.04 3.88
N ALA A 466 25.56 11.65 3.75
CA ALA A 466 24.52 11.98 4.73
C ALA A 466 24.84 11.44 6.13
N LEU A 467 25.11 10.13 6.26
CA LEU A 467 25.44 9.51 7.55
C LEU A 467 26.76 10.03 8.15
N SER A 468 27.76 10.36 7.32
CA SER A 468 29.02 10.93 7.80
C SER A 468 28.91 12.40 8.22
N GLY A 469 27.91 13.13 7.70
CA GLY A 469 27.59 14.51 8.08
C GLY A 469 26.57 14.63 9.22
N SER A 470 25.95 13.52 9.64
CA SER A 470 24.95 13.49 10.71
C SER A 470 25.53 13.93 12.06
N SER A 471 24.84 14.88 12.68
CA SER A 471 24.97 15.26 14.10
C SER A 471 24.33 14.25 15.05
N ASP A 472 23.34 13.52 14.56
CA ASP A 472 22.49 12.62 15.32
C ASP A 472 23.14 11.23 15.42
N ASP A 473 22.95 10.57 16.56
CA ASP A 473 23.50 9.24 16.83
C ASP A 473 22.81 8.17 15.96
N TRP A 474 23.59 7.30 15.32
CA TRP A 474 23.08 6.24 14.46
C TRP A 474 23.86 4.93 14.52
N LEU A 475 23.13 3.83 14.31
CA LEU A 475 23.64 2.47 14.13
C LEU A 475 23.24 1.95 12.75
N LEU A 476 24.23 1.55 11.95
CA LEU A 476 24.04 0.93 10.64
C LEU A 476 24.35 -0.57 10.74
N ILE A 477 23.35 -1.42 10.56
CA ILE A 477 23.47 -2.87 10.56
C ILE A 477 23.54 -3.38 9.13
N ILE A 478 24.63 -4.08 8.79
CA ILE A 478 24.88 -4.67 7.47
C ILE A 478 24.91 -6.20 7.63
N ASP A 479 23.79 -6.83 7.33
CA ASP A 479 23.55 -8.26 7.53
C ASP A 479 24.01 -9.09 6.31
N ASN A 480 24.60 -10.27 6.56
CA ASN A 480 25.19 -11.16 5.56
C ASN A 480 26.33 -10.49 4.74
N ALA A 481 27.22 -9.76 5.42
CA ALA A 481 28.43 -9.14 4.87
C ALA A 481 29.55 -10.16 4.58
N ASP A 482 29.26 -11.15 3.74
CA ASP A 482 30.21 -12.22 3.37
C ASP A 482 31.19 -11.80 2.26
N ASP A 483 30.78 -10.88 1.38
CA ASP A 483 31.56 -10.42 0.23
C ASP A 483 31.72 -8.88 0.23
N VAL A 484 32.94 -8.43 0.51
CA VAL A 484 33.28 -7.00 0.60
C VAL A 484 33.44 -6.34 -0.78
N GLU A 485 33.67 -7.11 -1.84
CA GLU A 485 33.74 -6.58 -3.21
C GLU A 485 32.33 -6.27 -3.75
N GLN A 486 31.29 -6.95 -3.26
CA GLN A 486 29.90 -6.54 -3.52
C GLN A 486 29.51 -5.27 -2.74
N LEU A 487 29.99 -5.12 -1.49
CA LEU A 487 29.77 -3.93 -0.64
C LEU A 487 30.45 -2.67 -1.19
N CYS A 488 31.69 -2.78 -1.68
CA CYS A 488 32.55 -1.63 -1.98
C CYS A 488 33.02 -1.55 -3.45
N GLY A 489 32.75 -2.56 -4.27
CA GLY A 489 33.23 -2.62 -5.65
C GLY A 489 34.76 -2.62 -5.70
N SER A 490 35.32 -1.85 -6.62
CA SER A 490 36.77 -1.57 -6.70
C SER A 490 37.25 -0.46 -5.76
N ALA A 491 36.36 0.19 -4.99
CA ALA A 491 36.74 1.24 -4.05
C ALA A 491 37.23 0.66 -2.72
N ALA A 492 38.13 1.38 -2.04
CA ALA A 492 38.62 0.94 -0.74
C ALA A 492 37.50 1.00 0.33
N VAL A 493 37.64 0.19 1.39
CA VAL A 493 36.65 0.06 2.48
C VAL A 493 36.38 1.36 3.27
N ARG A 494 37.33 2.30 3.26
CA ARG A 494 37.13 3.66 3.80
C ARG A 494 36.21 4.50 2.89
N ASP A 495 36.19 4.20 1.60
CA ASP A 495 35.65 5.05 0.56
C ASP A 495 34.18 4.70 0.26
N CYS A 496 33.76 3.45 0.46
CA CYS A 496 32.36 2.99 0.39
C CYS A 496 31.50 3.21 1.66
N LEU A 497 32.08 3.15 2.86
CA LEU A 497 31.32 3.18 4.14
C LEU A 497 31.29 4.58 4.79
N PRO A 498 30.23 4.91 5.57
CA PRO A 498 30.17 6.12 6.37
C PRO A 498 31.17 6.14 7.54
N PHE A 499 31.44 7.34 8.03
CA PHE A 499 32.21 7.60 9.24
C PHE A 499 31.69 8.88 9.92
N SER A 500 31.04 8.75 11.08
CA SER A 500 30.73 9.87 11.98
C SER A 500 31.16 9.52 13.40
N ARG A 501 31.40 10.53 14.26
CA ARG A 501 31.65 10.33 15.70
C ARG A 501 30.38 9.86 16.44
N ASN A 502 29.24 10.17 15.84
CA ASN A 502 27.90 9.75 16.22
C ASN A 502 27.48 8.45 15.50
N GLY A 503 28.40 7.80 14.78
CA GLY A 503 28.12 6.62 13.96
C GLY A 503 28.66 5.31 14.53
N SER A 504 27.91 4.24 14.34
CA SER A 504 28.33 2.86 14.65
C SER A 504 27.89 1.92 13.52
N VAL A 505 28.71 0.92 13.19
CA VAL A 505 28.43 -0.05 12.13
C VAL A 505 28.57 -1.48 12.64
N LEU A 506 27.46 -2.23 12.63
CA LEU A 506 27.42 -3.64 13.00
C LEU A 506 27.33 -4.52 11.74
N PHE A 507 28.19 -5.52 11.63
CA PHE A 507 28.19 -6.47 10.53
C PHE A 507 27.79 -7.86 11.03
N THR A 508 27.05 -8.64 10.23
CA THR A 508 26.97 -10.10 10.42
C THR A 508 27.70 -10.79 9.27
N THR A 509 28.57 -11.76 9.55
CA THR A 509 29.37 -12.42 8.49
C THR A 509 29.74 -13.87 8.81
N ARG A 510 29.95 -14.68 7.78
CA ARG A 510 30.52 -16.03 7.81
C ARG A 510 32.00 -16.05 7.40
N ASN A 511 32.58 -14.90 7.05
CA ASN A 511 33.85 -14.82 6.35
C ASN A 511 34.89 -13.97 7.10
N HIS A 512 35.88 -14.62 7.72
CA HIS A 512 36.97 -13.96 8.44
C HIS A 512 37.81 -13.01 7.55
N VAL A 513 37.87 -13.30 6.24
CA VAL A 513 38.54 -12.41 5.27
C VAL A 513 37.74 -11.11 5.09
N ALA A 514 36.40 -11.15 5.23
CA ALA A 514 35.56 -9.96 5.20
C ALA A 514 35.82 -9.07 6.41
N VAL A 515 35.93 -9.63 7.63
CA VAL A 515 36.29 -8.91 8.87
C VAL A 515 37.61 -8.15 8.69
N SER A 516 38.63 -8.83 8.16
CA SER A 516 39.94 -8.23 7.87
C SER A 516 39.86 -7.14 6.80
N LYS A 517 39.18 -7.38 5.67
CA LYS A 517 38.97 -6.38 4.60
C LYS A 517 38.23 -5.15 5.13
N LEU A 518 37.21 -5.34 5.98
CA LEU A 518 36.40 -4.28 6.60
C LEU A 518 37.16 -3.43 7.65
N ARG A 519 38.40 -3.84 7.99
CA ARG A 519 39.30 -3.19 8.97
C ARG A 519 38.69 -3.13 10.37
N ILE A 520 38.00 -4.18 10.77
CA ILE A 520 37.44 -4.36 12.10
C ILE A 520 38.56 -4.82 13.04
N LEU A 521 38.64 -4.25 14.25
CA LEU A 521 39.62 -4.66 15.26
C LEU A 521 39.21 -6.01 15.86
N SER A 522 40.17 -6.89 16.18
CA SER A 522 39.89 -8.19 16.80
C SER A 522 39.15 -8.10 18.14
N SER A 523 39.31 -6.98 18.87
CA SER A 523 38.54 -6.64 20.08
C SER A 523 37.07 -6.32 19.83
N ASN A 524 36.65 -6.22 18.57
CA ASN A 524 35.31 -5.89 18.11
C ASN A 524 34.74 -7.00 17.21
N VAL A 525 35.27 -8.23 17.33
CA VAL A 525 34.79 -9.42 16.63
C VAL A 525 34.22 -10.39 17.65
N ILE A 526 32.90 -10.51 17.67
CA ILE A 526 32.15 -11.38 18.57
C ILE A 526 31.90 -12.69 17.82
N HIS A 527 32.59 -13.74 18.24
CA HIS A 527 32.53 -15.07 17.63
C HIS A 527 31.35 -15.88 18.19
N VAL A 528 30.34 -16.11 17.35
CA VAL A 528 29.12 -16.85 17.69
C VAL A 528 29.25 -18.31 17.25
N SER A 529 29.41 -19.19 18.22
CA SER A 529 29.33 -20.65 18.09
C SER A 529 27.89 -21.15 17.95
N GLU A 530 27.73 -22.45 17.92
CA GLU A 530 26.50 -23.20 18.24
C GLU A 530 25.90 -22.76 19.61
N MET A 531 24.65 -23.16 19.90
CA MET A 531 24.05 -22.94 21.23
C MET A 531 24.65 -23.88 22.28
N SER A 532 24.63 -23.47 23.54
CA SER A 532 24.83 -24.39 24.66
C SER A 532 23.66 -25.38 24.76
N LYS A 533 23.85 -26.46 25.54
CA LYS A 533 22.85 -27.53 25.65
C LYS A 533 21.53 -27.03 26.25
N ASP A 534 21.59 -26.12 27.22
CA ASP A 534 20.41 -25.61 27.91
C ASP A 534 19.64 -24.58 27.05
N GLU A 535 20.34 -23.63 26.41
CA GLU A 535 19.73 -22.69 25.45
C GLU A 535 19.03 -23.43 24.29
N ALA A 536 19.64 -24.51 23.78
CA ALA A 536 19.08 -25.32 22.70
C ALA A 536 17.85 -26.13 23.15
N ILE A 537 17.86 -26.66 24.38
CA ILE A 537 16.71 -27.30 25.01
C ILE A 537 15.56 -26.29 25.17
N ASP A 538 15.86 -25.06 25.59
CA ASP A 538 14.84 -24.04 25.81
C ASP A 538 14.29 -23.47 24.49
N LEU A 539 15.11 -23.32 23.45
CA LEU A 539 14.64 -23.03 22.09
C LEU A 539 13.73 -24.14 21.55
N PHE A 540 14.04 -25.41 21.86
CA PHE A 540 13.23 -26.55 21.45
C PHE A 540 11.89 -26.59 22.21
N LYS A 541 11.88 -26.33 23.53
CA LYS A 541 10.66 -26.10 24.33
C LYS A 541 9.81 -24.96 23.78
N ALA A 542 10.43 -23.83 23.40
CA ALA A 542 9.75 -22.67 22.85
C ALA A 542 9.18 -22.93 21.43
N SER A 543 9.79 -23.84 20.67
CA SER A 543 9.39 -24.14 19.28
C SER A 543 8.32 -25.22 19.15
N LEU A 544 8.23 -26.18 20.09
CA LEU A 544 7.21 -27.24 20.10
C LEU A 544 6.16 -27.10 21.21
N GLY A 545 6.50 -26.42 22.30
CA GLY A 545 5.74 -26.45 23.56
C GLY A 545 6.26 -27.53 24.51
N THR A 546 6.30 -27.24 25.82
CA THR A 546 6.90 -28.10 26.85
C THR A 546 6.32 -29.51 26.93
N SER A 547 5.03 -29.69 26.60
CA SER A 547 4.35 -30.99 26.60
C SER A 547 4.86 -31.98 25.55
N TRP A 548 5.57 -31.51 24.51
CA TRP A 548 6.16 -32.39 23.50
C TRP A 548 7.49 -33.01 23.95
N ILE A 549 8.18 -32.37 24.91
CA ILE A 549 9.47 -32.83 25.45
C ILE A 549 9.20 -33.68 26.70
N ASN A 550 8.53 -34.81 26.47
CA ASN A 550 8.22 -35.82 27.49
C ASN A 550 9.37 -36.83 27.72
N ASP A 551 10.33 -36.88 26.79
CA ASP A 551 11.56 -37.65 26.86
C ASP A 551 12.76 -36.71 26.64
N ILE A 552 13.52 -36.46 27.70
CA ILE A 552 14.66 -35.54 27.69
C ILE A 552 15.93 -36.16 27.09
N GLU A 553 16.00 -37.50 26.95
CA GLU A 553 17.14 -38.20 26.36
C GLU A 553 17.00 -38.19 24.83
N THR A 554 15.84 -38.61 24.30
CA THR A 554 15.51 -38.46 22.88
C THR A 554 15.62 -36.99 22.42
N ALA A 555 15.25 -36.03 23.27
CA ALA A 555 15.41 -34.60 22.95
C ALA A 555 16.88 -34.18 22.86
N ARG A 556 17.76 -34.68 23.74
CA ARG A 556 19.21 -34.41 23.68
C ARG A 556 19.84 -35.04 22.43
N ASP A 557 19.50 -36.29 22.12
CA ASP A 557 19.99 -36.97 20.91
C ASP A 557 19.64 -36.20 19.63
N LEU A 558 18.43 -35.61 19.56
CA LEU A 558 18.04 -34.73 18.47
C LEU A 558 18.86 -33.43 18.43
N LEU A 559 19.12 -32.79 19.57
CA LEU A 559 19.90 -31.55 19.64
C LEU A 559 21.39 -31.77 19.31
N ASP A 560 21.98 -32.89 19.75
CA ASP A 560 23.30 -33.36 19.31
C ASP A 560 23.31 -33.62 17.79
N PHE A 561 22.26 -34.25 17.23
CA PHE A 561 22.13 -34.46 15.77
C PHE A 561 21.95 -33.15 14.98
N PHE A 562 21.29 -32.13 15.55
CA PHE A 562 21.19 -30.77 15.00
C PHE A 562 22.44 -29.92 15.23
N ALA A 563 23.48 -30.48 15.87
CA ALA A 563 24.70 -29.77 16.29
C ALA A 563 24.40 -28.45 17.04
N TYR A 564 23.34 -28.42 17.84
CA TYR A 564 22.89 -27.24 18.59
C TYR A 564 22.71 -25.96 17.74
N LEU A 565 22.41 -26.09 16.44
CA LEU A 565 22.18 -24.97 15.53
C LEU A 565 20.73 -24.45 15.63
N PRO A 566 20.48 -23.18 16.00
CA PRO A 566 19.13 -22.62 16.13
C PRO A 566 18.24 -22.85 14.90
N LEU A 567 18.80 -22.67 13.70
CA LEU A 567 18.09 -22.85 12.43
C LEU A 567 17.61 -24.30 12.25
N ALA A 568 18.46 -25.29 12.55
CA ALA A 568 18.11 -26.70 12.42
C ALA A 568 17.05 -27.12 13.46
N ILE A 569 17.18 -26.65 14.71
CA ILE A 569 16.20 -26.87 15.78
C ILE A 569 14.83 -26.33 15.37
N LYS A 570 14.77 -25.09 14.86
CA LYS A 570 13.53 -24.45 14.40
C LYS A 570 12.91 -25.14 13.18
N GLN A 571 13.71 -25.52 12.17
CA GLN A 571 13.23 -26.25 10.98
C GLN A 571 12.66 -27.62 11.37
N ALA A 572 13.36 -28.39 12.20
CA ALA A 572 12.90 -29.70 12.66
C ALA A 572 11.65 -29.60 13.56
N SER A 573 11.57 -28.59 14.42
CA SER A 573 10.39 -28.30 15.25
C SER A 573 9.16 -28.00 14.39
N ALA A 574 9.30 -27.12 13.40
CA ALA A 574 8.23 -26.79 12.47
C ALA A 574 7.73 -28.03 11.71
N TYR A 575 8.64 -28.89 11.24
CA TYR A 575 8.29 -30.16 10.60
C TYR A 575 7.53 -31.09 11.56
N MET A 576 8.06 -31.33 12.76
CA MET A 576 7.44 -32.24 13.75
C MET A 576 6.04 -31.78 14.14
N TYR A 577 5.88 -30.48 14.41
CA TYR A 577 4.59 -29.87 14.74
C TYR A 577 3.58 -30.02 13.60
N GLN A 578 3.95 -29.64 12.36
CA GLN A 578 3.03 -29.69 11.21
C GLN A 578 2.64 -31.12 10.79
N THR A 579 3.47 -32.12 11.08
CA THR A 579 3.23 -33.52 10.72
C THR A 579 2.69 -34.39 11.85
N GLY A 580 2.56 -33.84 13.07
CA GLY A 580 2.19 -34.61 14.27
C GLY A 580 3.25 -35.66 14.67
N MET A 581 4.50 -35.49 14.24
CA MET A 581 5.54 -36.49 14.37
C MET A 581 6.26 -36.39 15.71
N SER A 582 6.23 -37.47 16.49
CA SER A 582 6.96 -37.55 17.77
C SER A 582 8.48 -37.42 17.58
N MET A 583 9.16 -36.85 18.57
CA MET A 583 10.63 -36.69 18.60
C MET A 583 11.36 -37.99 18.25
N LYS A 584 10.97 -39.11 18.88
CA LYS A 584 11.58 -40.43 18.63
C LYS A 584 11.44 -40.87 17.17
N ARG A 585 10.27 -40.68 16.56
CA ARG A 585 10.05 -41.03 15.16
C ARG A 585 10.82 -40.13 14.20
N TYR A 586 11.02 -38.86 14.55
CA TYR A 586 11.88 -37.95 13.78
C TYR A 586 13.36 -38.36 13.90
N LEU A 587 13.82 -38.74 15.10
CA LEU A 587 15.18 -39.26 15.34
C LEU A 587 15.46 -40.55 14.54
N GLU A 588 14.52 -41.50 14.55
CA GLU A 588 14.57 -42.71 13.70
C GLU A 588 14.71 -42.36 12.21
N LEU A 589 13.97 -41.36 11.72
CA LEU A 589 14.02 -40.91 10.31
C LEU A 589 15.32 -40.17 9.97
N CYS A 590 15.86 -39.39 10.91
CA CYS A 590 17.17 -38.75 10.83
C CYS A 590 18.33 -39.77 10.78
N GLN A 591 18.14 -40.96 11.35
CA GLN A 591 19.08 -42.08 11.29
C GLN A 591 18.84 -42.96 10.04
N SER A 592 17.62 -43.02 9.49
CA SER A 592 17.25 -43.91 8.36
C SER A 592 17.54 -43.33 6.96
N SER A 593 18.82 -43.27 6.61
CA SER A 593 19.38 -42.99 5.25
C SER A 593 19.20 -41.57 4.68
N ASP A 594 20.25 -41.06 4.03
CA ASP A 594 20.37 -39.66 3.64
C ASP A 594 19.29 -39.19 2.65
N ARG A 595 18.81 -40.05 1.75
CA ARG A 595 17.78 -39.70 0.76
C ARG A 595 16.46 -39.28 1.42
N THR A 596 16.06 -39.96 2.49
CA THR A 596 14.84 -39.60 3.24
C THR A 596 15.02 -38.25 3.90
N PHE A 597 16.18 -38.03 4.54
CA PHE A 597 16.49 -36.80 5.26
C PHE A 597 16.63 -35.56 4.36
N VAL A 598 17.30 -35.67 3.20
CA VAL A 598 17.33 -34.58 2.21
C VAL A 598 15.93 -34.26 1.68
N THR A 599 15.06 -35.26 1.51
CA THR A 599 13.66 -35.05 1.09
C THR A 599 12.80 -34.38 2.18
N LEU A 600 13.17 -34.53 3.46
CA LEU A 600 12.55 -33.85 4.59
C LEU A 600 13.00 -32.38 4.68
N LEU A 601 14.29 -32.10 4.50
CA LEU A 601 14.88 -30.76 4.57
C LEU A 601 14.64 -29.90 3.30
N GLY A 602 14.29 -30.52 2.18
CA GLY A 602 13.90 -29.82 0.95
C GLY A 602 12.50 -29.20 0.97
N LYS A 603 11.76 -29.29 2.09
CA LYS A 603 10.44 -28.66 2.23
C LYS A 603 10.56 -27.24 2.78
N GLU A 604 9.94 -26.30 2.09
CA GLU A 604 9.94 -24.89 2.46
C GLU A 604 9.00 -24.64 3.65
N PHE A 605 9.45 -23.86 4.64
CA PHE A 605 8.68 -23.44 5.79
C PHE A 605 8.89 -21.93 6.02
N GLU A 606 7.81 -21.17 6.08
CA GLU A 606 7.84 -19.74 6.35
C GLU A 606 8.06 -19.49 7.85
N ASP A 607 9.02 -18.61 8.18
CA ASP A 607 9.16 -18.00 9.52
C ASP A 607 9.20 -16.47 9.35
N GLN A 608 9.03 -15.70 10.42
CA GLN A 608 8.73 -14.26 10.35
C GLN A 608 9.97 -13.35 10.22
N GLY A 609 11.15 -13.93 9.96
CA GLY A 609 12.45 -13.23 9.94
C GLY A 609 13.28 -13.41 8.67
N TRP A 610 12.65 -13.57 7.50
CA TRP A 610 13.32 -13.81 6.21
C TRP A 610 13.05 -12.69 5.19
N TYR A 611 13.97 -12.46 4.26
CA TYR A 611 13.78 -11.53 3.14
C TYR A 611 12.90 -12.17 2.05
N GLU A 612 11.85 -11.48 1.61
CA GLU A 612 10.98 -11.92 0.51
C GLU A 612 11.78 -12.25 -0.76
N GLY A 613 11.42 -13.35 -1.43
CA GLY A 613 12.10 -13.82 -2.64
C GLY A 613 13.36 -14.67 -2.40
N THR A 614 13.82 -14.83 -1.15
CA THR A 614 14.89 -15.78 -0.78
C THR A 614 14.42 -17.23 -0.94
N ARG A 615 14.44 -17.75 -2.17
CA ARG A 615 14.08 -19.15 -2.46
C ARG A 615 15.02 -20.10 -1.75
N ASN A 616 14.43 -21.16 -1.17
CA ASN A 616 15.11 -22.27 -0.52
C ASN A 616 15.88 -21.84 0.75
N PRO A 617 15.49 -22.28 1.97
CA PRO A 617 15.98 -21.76 3.26
C PRO A 617 17.38 -22.27 3.63
N VAL A 618 18.22 -22.50 2.60
CA VAL A 618 19.26 -23.52 2.54
C VAL A 618 18.61 -24.93 2.71
N THR A 619 18.84 -25.90 1.80
CA THR A 619 18.04 -27.16 1.69
C THR A 619 18.41 -28.24 2.73
N THR A 620 18.76 -27.79 3.94
CA THR A 620 19.82 -28.25 4.88
C THR A 620 20.58 -26.98 5.27
N THR A 621 21.52 -26.98 6.20
CA THR A 621 22.47 -25.84 6.29
C THR A 621 23.41 -25.73 5.05
N TRP A 622 23.24 -26.54 3.97
CA TRP A 622 24.25 -26.82 2.91
C TRP A 622 24.68 -28.31 2.82
N LEU A 623 23.91 -29.21 3.43
CA LEU A 623 24.30 -30.44 4.16
C LEU A 623 25.14 -30.13 5.42
N ILE A 624 25.13 -28.85 5.84
CA ILE A 624 26.37 -28.19 6.27
C ILE A 624 26.67 -28.15 7.77
N SER A 625 27.93 -28.32 8.15
CA SER A 625 29.14 -28.30 7.29
C SER A 625 29.50 -29.65 6.60
N PHE A 626 28.84 -30.13 5.53
CA PHE A 626 28.79 -31.50 4.95
C PHE A 626 29.31 -32.56 5.96
N ARG A 627 28.66 -32.51 7.14
CA ARG A 627 29.14 -32.91 8.49
C ARG A 627 30.62 -32.60 8.79
N GLN A 628 30.82 -31.46 9.48
CA GLN A 628 32.05 -30.68 9.69
C GLN A 628 33.25 -31.05 8.77
N ILE A 629 33.39 -30.52 7.55
CA ILE A 629 33.06 -31.27 6.31
C ILE A 629 33.98 -32.48 6.13
N SER A 630 33.55 -33.69 6.50
CA SER A 630 34.39 -34.91 6.39
C SER A 630 35.79 -34.71 7.01
N ARG A 631 35.93 -33.69 7.87
CA ARG A 631 37.15 -33.01 8.31
C ARG A 631 37.33 -33.30 9.80
N ASP A 632 38.52 -33.14 10.35
CA ASP A 632 39.66 -32.39 9.80
C ASP A 632 40.61 -33.19 8.88
N ASN A 633 40.34 -34.47 8.61
CA ASN A 633 41.29 -35.37 7.94
C ASN A 633 40.91 -35.86 6.52
N LYS A 634 41.89 -36.00 5.63
CA LYS A 634 41.75 -36.23 4.18
C LYS A 634 41.11 -37.58 3.81
N LEU A 635 40.65 -37.64 2.56
CA LEU A 635 39.25 -37.91 2.17
C LEU A 635 38.20 -36.92 2.75
N ALA A 636 38.63 -35.84 3.40
CA ALA A 636 37.93 -34.62 3.84
C ALA A 636 37.28 -33.72 2.76
N ALA A 637 37.57 -34.00 1.50
CA ALA A 637 36.43 -33.97 0.60
C ALA A 637 36.19 -35.43 0.19
N GLN A 638 37.20 -36.16 -0.28
CA GLN A 638 37.74 -35.87 -1.62
C GLN A 638 36.72 -36.27 -2.71
N ILE A 639 35.54 -36.75 -2.26
CA ILE A 639 34.37 -37.26 -2.98
C ILE A 639 33.05 -36.61 -2.46
N LEU A 640 33.07 -35.50 -1.69
CA LEU A 640 31.87 -34.59 -1.60
C LEU A 640 31.44 -34.17 -3.01
N GLN A 641 32.49 -33.94 -3.80
CA GLN A 641 32.45 -33.72 -5.21
C GLN A 641 33.09 -34.95 -5.87
N PHE A 642 33.88 -34.77 -6.93
CA PHE A 642 33.96 -35.72 -8.05
C PHE A 642 32.59 -36.01 -8.70
N MET A 643 31.56 -36.31 -7.91
CA MET A 643 30.16 -36.42 -8.33
C MET A 643 29.55 -35.06 -8.74
N ALA A 644 29.93 -33.96 -8.07
CA ALA A 644 29.58 -32.60 -8.52
C ALA A 644 30.42 -32.10 -9.72
N PHE A 645 31.56 -32.75 -10.03
CA PHE A 645 32.53 -32.27 -11.03
C PHE A 645 32.06 -32.42 -12.49
N LEU A 646 30.86 -32.95 -12.73
CA LEU A 646 30.27 -33.13 -14.06
C LEU A 646 28.98 -32.31 -14.25
N ALA A 647 28.62 -31.43 -13.30
CA ALA A 647 27.38 -30.66 -13.30
C ALA A 647 27.38 -29.50 -14.32
N GLU A 648 27.22 -29.89 -15.59
CA GLU A 648 26.83 -29.10 -16.76
C GLU A 648 27.57 -27.79 -17.02
N SER A 649 28.54 -27.90 -17.92
CA SER A 649 29.08 -26.78 -18.67
C SER A 649 27.99 -26.01 -19.42
N THR A 650 28.27 -24.72 -19.56
CA THR A 650 27.91 -23.80 -20.65
C THR A 650 27.60 -24.47 -22.02
N ALA A 651 26.42 -25.05 -22.19
CA ALA A 651 26.09 -25.89 -23.36
C ALA A 651 24.72 -25.62 -24.02
N ARG A 652 24.12 -24.43 -23.83
CA ARG A 652 22.95 -23.98 -24.62
C ARG A 652 22.77 -22.46 -24.74
N ARG A 653 23.72 -21.80 -25.41
CA ARG A 653 23.47 -20.56 -26.18
C ARG A 653 24.24 -20.64 -27.49
N ARG A 654 23.55 -20.30 -28.60
CA ARG A 654 23.93 -20.53 -30.01
C ARG A 654 23.88 -22.04 -30.37
N LYS A 655 23.15 -22.47 -31.40
CA LYS A 655 22.29 -21.72 -32.32
C LYS A 655 20.88 -21.52 -31.78
#